data_AF-A0A535IAE7-F1
#
_entry.id   AF-A0A535IAE7-F1
#
_cell.length_a   1.000
_cell.length_b   1.000
_cell.length_c   1.000
_cell.angle_alpha   90.00
_cell.angle_beta   90.00
_cell.angle_gamma   90.00
#
_symmetry.space_group_name_H-M   'P 1'
#
loop_
_entity.id
_entity.type
_entity.pdbx_description
1 polymer ?
#
loop_
_entity_poly.entity_id
_entity_poly.type
_entity_poly.pdbx_seq_one_letter_code
_entity_poly.pdbx_strand_id
1 'polypeptide(L)'
;LQEDLYRLQMRLYALRGDRVGVLRTFQTCAAILRAELDIEPGADTRDAYLEYTQLNVPEAGSPVYAPAERVPAPGIPQNLPGVLTSFIGRERETSELIRLQAKARLLTLTGPGGCGKTRLALNVARELLAAGEFADGVYWVELAALIDPSSVLKAVASALGLSEQIGQPLLETVAQALRHKQLLLVLDNCEQLIDACVQLAHTLLSTAPGLRILTTSREVLNMPGEATWLVPSLTLPPVSAESDRPTPAQQFMHYEAVRLFVERAAFVLPTFKCTPQNSPMVADICRRLDGIPLAIELAAARVKVLSVEQIAERLNQRFNLLTSGSRAALPRHQSLRAAMDWSYDLLSEPERTLFVRLSVFAGGFTLEAAEAVCNGEGGLDVLSGLALLLDKSLIRQSATQYEIRFSLLETIQAYALEKLNQGGEAERVRRQHTHFFMTWAEAIEPKLNGPEQAAWCERLDQEHHNLRAALDWTSWSPERADFGLRLAGALRLFWWARGHYREGYERSRKLLSLVDAQVRTAVRAKALATAALLARRLNDVEAARSLGEECLSIERELGDLSGAAAALSDLAVVAGMQSDQPAANAWREEALILRRTLGDRHALASSLNNWGEVVRLQGDCTRAIDLYEEALALYREFGNTGGIALVLHNMGHAVQAQRDWRRSGCLFSESLTLYEQMDHKEGIAMCLAGLAGLALARDELLQAAYLLGASEALHEKIGAHMEPADLAAREHYVAFLRARLAEPTFTAAWTHGRALNAAEAIASARHWLQQLDVA
;
A
#
# COMPACT_ATOMS: atom_id res chain seq x y z
N LEU A 1 43.63 11.19 15.22
CA LEU A 1 43.56 10.33 14.02
C LEU A 1 44.24 9.01 14.33
N GLN A 2 43.49 7.91 14.39
CA GLN A 2 44.03 6.58 14.74
C GLN A 2 44.38 5.82 13.46
N GLU A 3 45.65 5.87 13.04
CA GLU A 3 46.14 5.04 11.92
C GLU A 3 45.85 3.55 12.13
N ASP A 4 45.78 3.10 13.39
CA ASP A 4 45.37 1.75 13.78
C ASP A 4 44.03 1.31 13.20
N LEU A 5 43.05 2.21 13.14
CA LEU A 5 41.72 1.91 12.62
C LEU A 5 41.78 1.61 11.11
N TYR A 6 42.57 2.39 10.37
CA TYR A 6 42.79 2.18 8.94
C TYR A 6 43.57 0.88 8.68
N ARG A 7 44.55 0.54 9.52
CA ARG A 7 45.24 -0.77 9.45
C ARG A 7 44.27 -1.93 9.65
N LEU A 8 43.38 -1.83 10.63
CA LEU A 8 42.40 -2.87 10.94
C LEU A 8 41.37 -3.03 9.80
N GLN A 9 40.94 -1.91 9.21
CA GLN A 9 40.05 -1.91 8.06
C GLN A 9 40.73 -2.48 6.79
N MET A 10 41.99 -2.14 6.53
CA MET A 10 42.77 -2.76 5.45
C MET A 10 42.90 -4.27 5.65
N ARG A 11 43.16 -4.74 6.88
CA ARG A 11 43.22 -6.17 7.20
C ARG A 11 41.90 -6.90 6.91
N LEU A 12 40.76 -6.28 7.23
CA LEU A 12 39.44 -6.84 6.95
C LEU A 12 39.15 -6.98 5.46
N TYR A 13 39.55 -5.99 4.64
CA TYR A 13 39.44 -6.08 3.19
C TYR A 13 40.37 -7.16 2.63
N ALA A 14 41.59 -7.27 3.14
CA ALA A 14 42.55 -8.29 2.75
C ALA A 14 42.04 -9.71 3.02
N LEU A 15 41.46 -9.95 4.22
CA LEU A 15 40.84 -11.23 4.59
C LEU A 15 39.63 -11.59 3.72
N ARG A 16 38.97 -10.60 3.10
CA ARG A 16 37.87 -10.78 2.15
C ARG A 16 38.33 -10.91 0.69
N GLY A 17 39.64 -10.82 0.43
CA GLY A 17 40.20 -10.80 -0.94
C GLY A 17 39.96 -9.50 -1.71
N ASP A 18 39.46 -8.44 -1.07
CA ASP A 18 39.13 -7.16 -1.71
C ASP A 18 40.35 -6.23 -1.75
N ARG A 19 41.20 -6.42 -2.77
CA ARG A 19 42.41 -5.60 -2.99
C ARG A 19 42.09 -4.13 -3.26
N VAL A 20 40.93 -3.83 -3.85
CA VAL A 20 40.50 -2.46 -4.14
C VAL A 20 40.11 -1.74 -2.85
N GLY A 21 39.45 -2.45 -1.93
CA GLY A 21 39.15 -1.97 -0.58
C GLY A 21 40.39 -1.63 0.24
N VAL A 22 41.44 -2.47 0.17
CA VAL A 22 42.74 -2.20 0.81
C VAL A 22 43.36 -0.89 0.27
N LEU A 23 43.45 -0.75 -1.05
CA LEU A 23 44.01 0.45 -1.70
C LEU A 23 43.25 1.72 -1.35
N ARG A 24 41.91 1.69 -1.44
CA ARG A 24 41.06 2.85 -1.13
C ARG A 24 41.24 3.29 0.32
N THR A 25 41.31 2.33 1.25
CA THR A 25 41.48 2.62 2.68
C THR A 25 42.85 3.26 2.96
N PHE A 26 43.92 2.77 2.32
CA PHE A 26 45.25 3.38 2.43
C PHE A 26 45.28 4.81 1.86
N GLN A 27 44.68 5.04 0.68
CA GLN A 27 44.63 6.36 0.05
C GLN A 27 43.84 7.37 0.91
N THR A 28 42.73 6.95 1.51
CA THR A 28 41.96 7.79 2.44
C THR A 28 42.79 8.14 3.68
N CYS A 29 43.49 7.17 4.27
CA CYS A 29 44.39 7.43 5.40
C CYS A 29 45.48 8.44 5.04
N ALA A 30 46.14 8.25 3.90
CA ALA A 30 47.18 9.16 3.41
C ALA A 30 46.65 10.58 3.10
N ALA A 31 45.46 10.68 2.52
CA ALA A 31 44.83 11.96 2.20
C ALA A 31 44.50 12.75 3.47
N ILE A 32 43.97 12.08 4.50
CA ILE A 32 43.60 12.71 5.78
C ILE A 32 44.84 13.13 6.56
N LEU A 33 45.86 12.28 6.67
CA LEU A 33 47.11 12.63 7.35
C LEU A 33 47.84 13.80 6.68
N ARG A 34 47.80 13.86 5.34
CA ARG A 34 48.37 14.98 4.60
C ARG A 34 47.55 16.26 4.78
N ALA A 35 46.22 16.16 4.79
CA ALA A 35 45.34 17.32 4.92
C ALA A 35 45.33 17.92 6.33
N GLU A 36 45.36 17.08 7.37
CA GLU A 36 45.22 17.54 8.76
C GLU A 36 46.55 17.77 9.47
N LEU A 37 47.62 17.05 9.09
CA LEU A 37 48.88 17.03 9.81
C LEU A 37 50.12 17.24 8.91
N ASP A 38 49.95 17.33 7.60
CA ASP A 38 51.03 17.42 6.57
C ASP A 38 52.13 16.35 6.74
N ILE A 39 51.74 15.16 7.17
CA ILE A 39 52.62 14.00 7.33
C ILE A 39 52.17 12.84 6.44
N GLU A 40 53.11 11.96 6.09
CA GLU A 40 52.81 10.70 5.42
C GLU A 40 52.44 9.59 6.42
N PRO A 41 51.69 8.55 6.00
CA PRO A 41 51.40 7.40 6.86
C PRO A 41 52.66 6.77 7.47
N GLY A 42 52.55 6.35 8.73
CA GLY A 42 53.63 5.68 9.45
C GLY A 42 54.13 4.42 8.74
N ALA A 43 55.36 3.99 9.06
CA ALA A 43 55.98 2.80 8.45
C ALA A 43 55.08 1.56 8.58
N ASP A 44 54.55 1.32 9.77
CA ASP A 44 53.60 0.23 10.06
C ASP A 44 52.36 0.23 9.15
N THR A 45 51.85 1.41 8.77
CA THR A 45 50.66 1.56 7.91
C THR A 45 51.01 1.29 6.45
N ARG A 46 52.21 1.68 6.02
CA ARG A 46 52.74 1.38 4.68
C ARG A 46 53.09 -0.10 4.52
N ASP A 47 53.70 -0.68 5.54
CA ASP A 47 54.07 -2.09 5.56
C ASP A 47 52.82 -2.99 5.56
N ALA A 48 51.79 -2.64 6.35
CA ALA A 48 50.50 -3.32 6.32
C ALA A 48 49.83 -3.23 4.93
N TYR A 49 49.89 -2.08 4.26
CA TYR A 49 49.37 -1.95 2.89
C TYR A 49 50.11 -2.86 1.89
N LEU A 50 51.44 -2.94 1.99
CA LEU A 50 52.26 -3.82 1.13
C LEU A 50 52.00 -5.30 1.43
N GLU A 51 51.90 -5.68 2.70
CA GLU A 51 51.58 -7.05 3.12
C GLU A 51 50.19 -7.48 2.61
N TYR A 52 49.18 -6.63 2.80
CA TYR A 52 47.79 -6.92 2.45
C TYR A 52 47.50 -6.91 0.95
N THR A 53 48.32 -6.20 0.16
CA THR A 53 48.24 -6.27 -1.30
C THR A 53 48.97 -7.50 -1.88
N GLN A 54 49.92 -8.07 -1.15
CA GLN A 54 50.72 -9.23 -1.58
C GLN A 54 50.21 -10.58 -1.05
N LEU A 55 49.25 -10.61 -0.13
CA LEU A 55 48.60 -11.84 0.32
C LEU A 55 47.95 -12.58 -0.86
N ASN A 56 48.55 -13.71 -1.24
CA ASN A 56 47.97 -14.71 -2.12
C ASN A 56 47.14 -15.68 -1.29
N VAL A 57 45.83 -15.46 -1.23
CA VAL A 57 44.89 -16.45 -0.71
C VAL A 57 44.58 -17.43 -1.87
N PRO A 58 44.72 -18.75 -1.69
CA PRO A 58 44.29 -19.71 -2.70
C PRO A 58 42.78 -19.60 -2.92
N GLU A 59 42.34 -19.66 -4.18
CA GLU A 59 40.93 -19.84 -4.54
C GLU A 59 40.43 -21.18 -3.99
N ALA A 60 39.88 -21.17 -2.77
CA ALA A 60 39.13 -22.28 -2.20
C ALA A 60 37.64 -21.90 -2.21
N GLY A 61 36.84 -22.75 -2.86
CA GLY A 61 35.46 -22.50 -3.26
C GLY A 61 34.57 -21.93 -2.16
N SER A 62 33.72 -21.00 -2.57
CA SER A 62 32.70 -20.33 -1.75
C SER A 62 31.86 -21.34 -0.95
N PRO A 63 31.93 -21.34 0.40
CA PRO A 63 30.78 -21.75 1.18
C PRO A 63 29.75 -20.63 1.05
N VAL A 64 28.60 -20.95 0.49
CA VAL A 64 27.43 -20.09 0.48
C VAL A 64 26.97 -19.92 1.92
N TYR A 65 27.44 -18.87 2.59
CA TYR A 65 26.80 -18.34 3.79
C TYR A 65 25.78 -17.30 3.34
N ALA A 66 24.51 -17.55 3.68
CA ALA A 66 23.44 -16.59 3.52
C ALA A 66 23.83 -15.26 4.20
N PRO A 67 23.58 -14.10 3.57
CA PRO A 67 23.88 -12.82 4.20
C PRO A 67 22.99 -12.66 5.44
N ALA A 68 23.63 -12.49 6.60
CA ALA A 68 22.95 -11.93 7.75
C ALA A 68 22.36 -10.57 7.35
N GLU A 69 21.04 -10.41 7.55
CA GLU A 69 20.30 -9.18 7.29
C GLU A 69 21.04 -8.01 7.94
N ARG A 70 21.51 -7.10 7.09
CA ARG A 70 21.93 -5.78 7.55
C ARG A 70 20.68 -5.03 7.94
N VAL A 71 20.52 -4.72 9.22
CA VAL A 71 19.61 -3.66 9.66
C VAL A 71 20.03 -2.37 8.92
N PRO A 72 19.18 -1.80 8.05
CA PRO A 72 19.52 -0.55 7.37
C PRO A 72 19.47 0.61 8.38
N ALA A 73 20.46 1.50 8.31
CA ALA A 73 20.35 2.81 8.95
C ALA A 73 19.09 3.52 8.43
N PRO A 74 18.38 4.33 9.24
CA PRO A 74 17.12 4.93 8.82
C PRO A 74 17.36 5.84 7.61
N GLY A 75 16.91 5.41 6.45
CA GLY A 75 16.88 6.22 5.23
C GLY A 75 15.85 7.34 5.37
N ILE A 76 16.00 8.38 4.56
CA ILE A 76 14.97 9.41 4.39
C ILE A 76 13.64 8.71 4.00
N PRO A 77 12.50 9.00 4.67
CA PRO A 77 11.22 8.36 4.39
C PRO A 77 10.81 8.47 2.91
N GLN A 78 10.41 7.35 2.30
CA GLN A 78 9.89 7.31 0.93
C GLN A 78 8.99 6.09 0.67
N ASN A 79 8.18 6.16 -0.38
CA ASN A 79 7.38 5.04 -0.91
C ASN A 79 7.47 4.93 -2.45
N LEU A 80 8.59 5.35 -3.05
CA LEU A 80 8.75 5.39 -4.51
C LEU A 80 8.74 3.96 -5.13
N PRO A 81 7.92 3.70 -6.18
CA PRO A 81 7.85 2.38 -6.84
C PRO A 81 9.20 1.92 -7.41
N GLY A 82 9.54 0.63 -7.37
CA GLY A 82 10.79 0.09 -7.96
C GLY A 82 10.87 0.18 -9.50
N VAL A 83 12.06 0.20 -10.10
CA VAL A 83 12.24 0.13 -11.58
C VAL A 83 12.93 -1.17 -11.98
N LEU A 84 12.36 -1.85 -12.98
CA LEU A 84 12.87 -3.11 -13.55
C LEU A 84 13.55 -2.94 -14.91
N THR A 85 13.51 -1.73 -15.47
CA THR A 85 13.98 -1.41 -16.82
C THR A 85 14.73 -0.09 -16.81
N SER A 86 15.77 0.04 -17.61
CA SER A 86 16.51 1.30 -17.76
C SER A 86 15.60 2.48 -18.16
N PHE A 87 15.93 3.65 -17.63
CA PHE A 87 15.38 4.92 -18.08
C PHE A 87 16.32 5.48 -19.15
N ILE A 88 15.83 5.64 -20.38
CA ILE A 88 16.63 6.01 -21.55
C ILE A 88 16.35 7.46 -21.92
N GLY A 89 17.41 8.27 -21.97
CA GLY A 89 17.34 9.66 -22.36
C GLY A 89 16.71 10.54 -21.28
N ARG A 90 16.38 11.77 -21.66
CA ARG A 90 15.76 12.79 -20.81
C ARG A 90 16.65 13.33 -19.68
N GLU A 91 17.97 13.30 -19.83
CA GLU A 91 18.91 13.85 -18.84
C GLU A 91 18.76 15.37 -18.75
N ARG A 92 18.53 16.04 -19.89
CA ARG A 92 18.30 17.49 -19.95
C ARG A 92 16.96 17.86 -19.32
N GLU A 93 15.90 17.14 -19.68
CA GLU A 93 14.54 17.32 -19.20
C GLU A 93 14.48 17.10 -17.68
N THR A 94 15.13 16.06 -17.18
CA THR A 94 15.24 15.79 -15.73
C THR A 94 15.94 16.95 -15.02
N SER A 95 17.08 17.40 -15.55
CA SER A 95 17.82 18.54 -15.00
C SER A 95 17.00 19.84 -15.00
N GLU A 96 16.20 20.06 -16.05
CA GLU A 96 15.32 21.23 -16.17
C GLU A 96 14.16 21.16 -15.19
N LEU A 97 13.53 19.99 -15.04
CA LEU A 97 12.45 19.75 -14.09
C LEU A 97 12.91 19.89 -12.64
N ILE A 98 14.11 19.40 -12.29
CA ILE A 98 14.70 19.63 -10.96
C ILE A 98 14.85 21.14 -10.70
N ARG A 99 15.39 21.89 -11.67
CA ARG A 99 15.53 23.35 -11.55
C ARG A 99 14.19 24.08 -11.49
N LEU A 100 13.17 23.60 -12.19
CA LEU A 100 11.82 24.16 -12.15
C LEU A 100 11.14 23.84 -10.82
N GLN A 101 11.25 22.61 -10.33
CA GLN A 101 10.75 22.21 -9.02
C GLN A 101 11.43 22.99 -7.89
N ALA A 102 12.70 23.37 -8.06
CA ALA A 102 13.41 24.25 -7.14
C ALA A 102 12.79 25.66 -7.01
N LYS A 103 12.09 26.12 -8.05
CA LYS A 103 11.47 27.47 -8.11
C LYS A 103 9.96 27.46 -7.91
N ALA A 104 9.28 26.38 -8.33
CA ALA A 104 7.84 26.24 -8.29
C ALA A 104 7.41 25.28 -7.18
N ARG A 105 6.35 25.66 -6.45
CA ARG A 105 5.75 24.80 -5.41
C ARG A 105 4.74 23.80 -5.98
N LEU A 106 4.18 24.09 -7.15
CA LEU A 106 3.35 23.17 -7.93
C LEU A 106 3.94 23.05 -9.33
N LEU A 107 4.34 21.84 -9.71
CA LEU A 107 4.84 21.52 -11.04
C LEU A 107 3.95 20.43 -11.65
N THR A 108 3.31 20.72 -12.78
CA THR A 108 2.44 19.77 -13.48
C THR A 108 3.13 19.31 -14.77
N LEU A 109 3.45 18.02 -14.83
CA LEU A 109 3.86 17.35 -16.06
C LEU A 109 2.63 17.04 -16.89
N THR A 110 2.46 17.76 -17.99
CA THR A 110 1.35 17.55 -18.92
C THR A 110 1.80 16.81 -20.16
N GLY A 111 0.88 16.10 -20.80
CA GLY A 111 1.17 15.43 -22.07
C GLY A 111 0.27 14.24 -22.33
N PRO A 112 0.25 13.75 -23.58
CA PRO A 112 -0.62 12.65 -23.97
C PRO A 112 -0.32 11.36 -23.18
N GLY A 113 -1.26 10.42 -23.17
CA GLY A 113 -1.02 9.08 -22.62
C GLY A 113 0.22 8.43 -23.24
N GLY A 114 0.94 7.61 -22.47
CA GLY A 114 2.10 6.87 -22.98
C GLY A 114 3.36 7.69 -23.28
N CYS A 115 3.37 9.03 -23.09
CA CYS A 115 4.56 9.88 -23.29
C CYS A 115 5.62 9.73 -22.17
N GLY A 116 5.35 8.92 -21.15
CA GLY A 116 6.30 8.63 -20.06
C GLY A 116 6.30 9.64 -18.92
N LYS A 117 5.20 10.37 -18.67
CA LYS A 117 5.07 11.33 -17.55
C LYS A 117 5.39 10.68 -16.21
N THR A 118 4.74 9.55 -15.92
CA THR A 118 4.93 8.75 -14.70
C THR A 118 6.40 8.35 -14.50
N ARG A 119 7.06 7.82 -15.53
CA ARG A 119 8.48 7.44 -15.44
C ARG A 119 9.39 8.66 -15.25
N LEU A 120 9.11 9.78 -15.91
CA LEU A 120 9.89 11.01 -15.76
C LEU A 120 9.72 11.62 -14.36
N ALA A 121 8.48 11.69 -13.85
CA ALA A 121 8.19 12.15 -12.49
C ALA A 121 8.89 11.29 -11.45
N LEU A 122 8.85 9.95 -11.61
CA LEU A 122 9.54 9.03 -10.73
C LEU A 122 11.06 9.20 -10.77
N ASN A 123 11.65 9.44 -11.95
CA ASN A 123 13.09 9.69 -12.06
C ASN A 123 13.48 11.01 -11.37
N VAL A 124 12.73 12.08 -11.61
CA VAL A 124 12.92 13.39 -10.95
C VAL A 124 12.79 13.26 -9.43
N ALA A 125 11.75 12.56 -8.94
CA ALA A 125 11.54 12.33 -7.52
C ALA A 125 12.71 11.59 -6.84
N ARG A 126 13.31 10.60 -7.53
CA ARG A 126 14.48 9.90 -7.03
C ARG A 126 15.74 10.75 -7.01
N GLU A 127 15.99 11.52 -8.04
CA GLU A 127 17.16 12.41 -8.07
C GLU A 127 17.07 13.46 -6.98
N LEU A 128 15.87 14.02 -6.74
CA LEU A 128 15.61 14.95 -5.64
C LEU A 128 15.78 14.29 -4.26
N LEU A 129 15.35 13.03 -4.10
CA LEU A 129 15.58 12.26 -2.88
C LEU A 129 17.08 12.01 -2.65
N ALA A 130 17.81 11.62 -3.69
CA ALA A 130 19.25 11.37 -3.63
C ALA A 130 20.06 12.65 -3.35
N ALA A 131 19.56 13.81 -3.80
CA ALA A 131 20.14 15.12 -3.50
C ALA A 131 19.89 15.59 -2.05
N GLY A 132 18.97 14.94 -1.32
CA GLY A 132 18.65 15.29 0.07
C GLY A 132 17.90 16.62 0.21
N GLU A 133 17.21 17.09 -0.82
CA GLU A 133 16.49 18.38 -0.79
C GLU A 133 15.23 18.38 0.10
N PHE A 134 14.67 17.19 0.37
CA PHE A 134 13.42 17.03 1.13
C PHE A 134 13.68 16.21 2.39
N ALA A 135 13.97 16.89 3.51
CA ALA A 135 14.32 16.27 4.78
C ALA A 135 13.19 15.38 5.34
N ASP A 136 11.93 15.71 5.05
CA ASP A 136 10.76 14.96 5.50
C ASP A 136 10.29 13.91 4.50
N GLY A 137 11.02 13.72 3.40
CA GLY A 137 10.81 12.61 2.47
C GLY A 137 10.09 12.95 1.16
N VAL A 138 9.96 11.91 0.33
CA VAL A 138 9.34 11.97 -1.00
C VAL A 138 8.28 10.89 -1.11
N TYR A 139 7.04 11.32 -1.39
CA TYR A 139 5.87 10.44 -1.37
C TYR A 139 5.17 10.38 -2.72
N TRP A 140 4.88 9.17 -3.16
CA TRP A 140 4.15 8.82 -4.38
C TRP A 140 2.70 8.47 -4.06
N VAL A 141 1.78 9.04 -4.82
CA VAL A 141 0.34 8.77 -4.73
C VAL A 141 -0.17 8.41 -6.12
N GLU A 142 -0.56 7.15 -6.29
CA GLU A 142 -1.13 6.65 -7.54
C GLU A 142 -2.65 6.84 -7.53
N LEU A 143 -3.16 7.64 -8.47
CA LEU A 143 -4.59 7.95 -8.59
C LEU A 143 -5.29 7.17 -9.72
N ALA A 144 -4.53 6.37 -10.48
CA ALA A 144 -4.99 5.59 -11.64
C ALA A 144 -6.26 4.76 -11.42
N ALA A 145 -6.36 4.10 -10.27
CA ALA A 145 -7.48 3.21 -9.94
C ALA A 145 -8.65 3.90 -9.23
N LEU A 146 -8.59 5.22 -9.02
CA LEU A 146 -9.60 5.97 -8.26
C LEU A 146 -10.62 6.61 -9.19
N ILE A 147 -11.90 6.44 -8.84
CA ILE A 147 -13.04 6.99 -9.60
C ILE A 147 -13.75 8.09 -8.82
N ASP A 148 -13.69 8.04 -7.48
CA ASP A 148 -14.40 8.97 -6.60
C ASP A 148 -13.51 10.17 -6.19
N PRO A 149 -13.96 11.42 -6.41
CA PRO A 149 -13.26 12.64 -5.98
C PRO A 149 -12.85 12.64 -4.50
N SER A 150 -13.68 12.10 -3.60
CA SER A 150 -13.38 12.09 -2.16
C SER A 150 -12.22 11.15 -1.81
N SER A 151 -11.88 10.22 -2.71
CA SER A 151 -10.82 9.23 -2.53
C SER A 151 -9.42 9.78 -2.78
N VAL A 152 -9.26 10.92 -3.46
CA VAL A 152 -7.94 11.55 -3.68
C VAL A 152 -7.29 11.92 -2.36
N LEU A 153 -8.03 12.61 -1.49
CA LEU A 153 -7.55 13.00 -0.17
C LEU A 153 -7.21 11.77 0.68
N LYS A 154 -8.03 10.71 0.61
CA LYS A 154 -7.77 9.44 1.30
C LYS A 154 -6.50 8.75 0.79
N ALA A 155 -6.23 8.79 -0.51
CA ALA A 155 -5.02 8.23 -1.10
C ALA A 155 -3.76 9.01 -0.68
N VAL A 156 -3.82 10.33 -0.67
CA VAL A 156 -2.73 11.19 -0.16
C VAL A 156 -2.48 10.92 1.32
N ALA A 157 -3.56 10.86 2.12
CA ALA A 157 -3.46 10.57 3.54
C ALA A 157 -2.84 9.18 3.76
N SER A 158 -3.31 8.15 3.06
CA SER A 158 -2.76 6.79 3.12
C SER A 158 -1.27 6.73 2.78
N ALA A 159 -0.84 7.38 1.69
CA ALA A 159 0.56 7.44 1.27
C ALA A 159 1.46 8.12 2.32
N LEU A 160 0.95 9.17 2.98
CA LEU A 160 1.64 9.85 4.08
C LEU A 160 1.52 9.11 5.41
N GLY A 161 0.73 8.04 5.49
CA GLY A 161 0.41 7.35 6.72
C GLY A 161 -0.37 8.26 7.70
N LEU A 162 -1.30 9.06 7.20
CA LEU A 162 -2.21 9.93 7.94
C LEU A 162 -3.66 9.46 7.74
N SER A 163 -4.53 9.72 8.71
CA SER A 163 -5.98 9.62 8.50
C SER A 163 -6.75 10.59 9.41
N GLU A 164 -8.08 10.62 9.26
CA GLU A 164 -8.97 11.66 9.76
C GLU A 164 -9.11 11.65 11.29
N GLN A 165 -8.77 12.75 11.95
CA GLN A 165 -8.92 12.85 13.42
C GLN A 165 -10.37 13.09 13.83
N ILE A 166 -10.78 12.61 14.99
CA ILE A 166 -12.13 12.79 15.51
C ILE A 166 -12.39 14.29 15.72
N GLY A 167 -13.42 14.83 15.05
CA GLY A 167 -13.80 16.24 15.14
C GLY A 167 -12.99 17.18 14.23
N GLN A 168 -12.04 16.66 13.46
CA GLN A 168 -11.26 17.44 12.50
C GLN A 168 -11.32 16.78 11.10
N PRO A 169 -11.84 17.47 10.07
CA PRO A 169 -11.89 16.93 8.72
C PRO A 169 -10.52 16.44 8.23
N LEU A 170 -10.50 15.35 7.46
CA LEU A 170 -9.26 14.74 6.96
C LEU A 170 -8.33 15.74 6.26
N LEU A 171 -8.91 16.69 5.55
CA LEU A 171 -8.19 17.73 4.82
C LEU A 171 -7.37 18.61 5.77
N GLU A 172 -7.96 19.01 6.89
CA GLU A 172 -7.28 19.82 7.90
C GLU A 172 -6.19 19.01 8.60
N THR A 173 -6.44 17.72 8.86
CA THR A 173 -5.45 16.81 9.44
C THR A 173 -4.20 16.74 8.56
N VAL A 174 -4.37 16.50 7.25
CA VAL A 174 -3.25 16.43 6.30
C VAL A 174 -2.56 17.80 6.18
N ALA A 175 -3.33 18.88 6.10
CA ALA A 175 -2.79 20.24 6.02
C ALA A 175 -1.93 20.61 7.24
N GLN A 176 -2.35 20.21 8.44
CA GLN A 176 -1.64 20.47 9.68
C GLN A 176 -0.37 19.61 9.80
N ALA A 177 -0.46 18.32 9.43
CA ALA A 177 0.68 17.40 9.43
C ALA A 177 1.82 17.85 8.48
N LEU A 178 1.47 18.51 7.37
CA LEU A 178 2.44 19.01 6.39
C LEU A 178 2.94 20.42 6.71
N ARG A 179 2.32 21.17 7.63
CA ARG A 179 2.56 22.60 7.88
C ARG A 179 4.02 22.98 8.07
N HIS A 180 4.79 22.13 8.78
CA HIS A 180 6.19 22.39 9.13
C HIS A 180 7.17 21.47 8.39
N LYS A 181 6.72 20.68 7.41
CA LYS A 181 7.53 19.69 6.70
C LYS A 181 8.10 20.23 5.39
N GLN A 182 9.31 19.79 5.04
CA GLN A 182 9.94 19.93 3.73
C GLN A 182 9.81 18.61 2.96
N LEU A 183 8.73 18.51 2.20
CA LEU A 183 8.27 17.26 1.59
C LEU A 183 7.92 17.47 0.11
N LEU A 184 8.22 16.47 -0.72
CA LEU A 184 7.73 16.37 -2.09
C LEU A 184 6.59 15.36 -2.18
N LEU A 185 5.43 15.81 -2.63
CA LEU A 185 4.27 14.97 -2.90
C LEU A 185 4.10 14.80 -4.41
N VAL A 186 4.16 13.57 -4.90
CA VAL A 186 3.97 13.23 -6.31
C VAL A 186 2.56 12.66 -6.50
N LEU A 187 1.71 13.39 -7.22
CA LEU A 187 0.35 12.95 -7.58
C LEU A 187 0.36 12.43 -9.02
N ASP A 188 0.36 11.11 -9.18
CA ASP A 188 0.38 10.49 -10.50
C ASP A 188 -1.04 10.25 -11.02
N ASN A 189 -1.26 10.59 -12.29
CA ASN A 189 -2.48 10.38 -13.05
C ASN A 189 -3.72 11.15 -12.54
N CYS A 190 -3.58 12.47 -12.42
CA CYS A 190 -4.66 13.35 -11.93
C CYS A 190 -5.83 13.55 -12.92
N GLU A 191 -5.75 13.00 -14.14
CA GLU A 191 -6.61 13.34 -15.28
C GLU A 191 -8.10 13.04 -15.11
N GLN A 192 -8.46 12.03 -14.31
CA GLN A 192 -9.87 11.70 -14.03
C GLN A 192 -10.44 12.49 -12.84
N LEU A 193 -9.58 13.12 -12.03
CA LEU A 193 -9.92 13.72 -10.75
C LEU A 193 -9.31 15.13 -10.60
N ILE A 194 -9.24 15.89 -11.70
CA ILE A 194 -8.55 17.19 -11.77
C ILE A 194 -9.08 18.15 -10.71
N ASP A 195 -10.41 18.33 -10.63
CA ASP A 195 -11.02 19.27 -9.69
C ASP A 195 -10.69 18.92 -8.23
N ALA A 196 -10.71 17.63 -7.89
CA ALA A 196 -10.35 17.15 -6.56
C ALA A 196 -8.86 17.39 -6.25
N CYS A 197 -7.99 17.14 -7.23
CA CYS A 197 -6.55 17.40 -7.10
C CYS A 197 -6.25 18.89 -6.93
N VAL A 198 -6.95 19.77 -7.68
CA VAL A 198 -6.82 21.24 -7.57
C VAL A 198 -7.24 21.71 -6.19
N GLN A 199 -8.41 21.30 -5.71
CA GLN A 199 -8.91 21.69 -4.38
C GLN A 199 -7.95 21.24 -3.26
N LEU A 200 -7.43 20.02 -3.37
CA LEU A 200 -6.46 19.49 -2.42
C LEU A 200 -5.13 20.25 -2.47
N ALA A 201 -4.54 20.39 -3.66
CA ALA A 201 -3.26 21.09 -3.85
C ALA A 201 -3.35 22.55 -3.38
N HIS A 202 -4.44 23.25 -3.69
CA HIS A 202 -4.68 24.61 -3.23
C HIS A 202 -4.67 24.71 -1.70
N THR A 203 -5.37 23.81 -1.03
CA THR A 203 -5.44 23.81 0.44
C THR A 203 -4.07 23.51 1.05
N LEU A 204 -3.40 22.45 0.60
CA LEU A 204 -2.11 22.03 1.16
C LEU A 204 -0.98 23.03 0.90
N LEU A 205 -0.91 23.60 -0.31
CA LEU A 205 0.12 24.60 -0.63
C LEU A 205 -0.11 25.93 0.10
N SER A 206 -1.36 26.25 0.46
CA SER A 206 -1.65 27.45 1.26
C SER A 206 -1.24 27.28 2.73
N THR A 207 -1.31 26.06 3.28
CA THR A 207 -1.02 25.79 4.69
C THR A 207 0.43 25.37 4.97
N ALA A 208 1.10 24.70 4.03
CA ALA A 208 2.42 24.10 4.24
C ALA A 208 3.51 24.74 3.37
N PRO A 209 4.21 25.80 3.82
CA PRO A 209 5.18 26.54 3.01
C PRO A 209 6.35 25.69 2.49
N GLY A 210 6.74 24.64 3.22
CA GLY A 210 7.80 23.70 2.83
C GLY A 210 7.35 22.59 1.87
N LEU A 211 6.04 22.46 1.60
CA LEU A 211 5.49 21.46 0.69
C LEU A 211 5.71 21.86 -0.77
N ARG A 212 6.13 20.88 -1.57
CA ARG A 212 6.11 20.93 -3.03
C ARG A 212 5.30 19.77 -3.59
N ILE A 213 4.61 20.04 -4.69
CA ILE A 213 3.76 19.06 -5.37
C ILE A 213 4.25 18.93 -6.82
N LEU A 214 4.49 17.68 -7.24
CA LEU A 214 4.72 17.29 -8.62
C LEU A 214 3.52 16.47 -9.09
N THR A 215 2.85 16.87 -10.16
CA THR A 215 1.68 16.17 -10.67
C THR A 215 1.92 15.63 -12.07
N THR A 216 1.30 14.51 -12.41
CA THR A 216 1.22 14.04 -13.80
C THR A 216 -0.24 14.02 -14.24
N SER A 217 -0.51 14.58 -15.42
CA SER A 217 -1.86 14.67 -15.96
C SER A 217 -1.84 14.79 -17.49
N ARG A 218 -2.95 14.47 -18.16
CA ARG A 218 -3.13 14.81 -19.59
C ARG A 218 -3.38 16.29 -19.82
N GLU A 219 -4.04 16.94 -18.86
CA GLU A 219 -4.47 18.33 -18.94
C GLU A 219 -3.89 19.14 -17.76
N VAL A 220 -3.83 20.46 -17.92
CA VAL A 220 -3.37 21.37 -16.86
C VAL A 220 -4.35 21.40 -15.70
N LEU A 221 -3.85 21.67 -14.48
CA LEU A 221 -4.71 21.83 -13.31
C LEU A 221 -5.38 23.22 -13.27
N ASN A 222 -4.83 24.22 -13.98
CA ASN A 222 -5.28 25.62 -14.02
C ASN A 222 -5.32 26.27 -12.62
N MET A 223 -4.31 25.99 -11.79
CA MET A 223 -4.20 26.56 -10.45
C MET A 223 -3.23 27.76 -10.42
N PRO A 224 -3.54 28.86 -9.68
CA PRO A 224 -2.57 29.94 -9.47
C PRO A 224 -1.27 29.45 -8.84
N GLY A 225 -0.13 29.79 -9.45
CA GLY A 225 1.19 29.32 -9.00
C GLY A 225 1.62 27.96 -9.56
N GLU A 226 0.80 27.35 -10.42
CA GLU A 226 1.17 26.17 -11.20
C GLU A 226 2.25 26.52 -12.24
N ALA A 227 3.38 25.83 -12.17
CA ALA A 227 4.32 25.74 -13.28
C ALA A 227 3.94 24.51 -14.13
N THR A 228 3.51 24.73 -15.37
CA THR A 228 3.22 23.63 -16.29
C THR A 228 4.44 23.31 -17.13
N TRP A 229 4.74 22.03 -17.29
CA TRP A 229 5.78 21.56 -18.19
C TRP A 229 5.26 20.46 -19.11
N LEU A 230 5.20 20.76 -20.40
CA LEU A 230 4.72 19.82 -21.42
C LEU A 230 5.80 18.79 -21.71
N VAL A 231 5.54 17.53 -21.37
CA VAL A 231 6.47 16.43 -21.59
C VAL A 231 6.66 16.20 -23.10
N PRO A 232 7.86 16.46 -23.64
CA PRO A 232 8.13 16.25 -25.05
C PRO A 232 8.20 14.76 -25.37
N SER A 233 7.86 14.41 -26.60
CA SER A 233 8.21 13.12 -27.16
C SER A 233 9.72 12.93 -27.18
N LEU A 234 10.17 11.68 -27.24
CA LEU A 234 11.59 11.38 -27.41
C LEU A 234 12.12 11.98 -28.70
N THR A 235 13.37 12.42 -28.69
CA THR A 235 14.03 12.99 -29.87
C THR A 235 13.95 12.06 -31.08
N LEU A 236 13.61 12.63 -32.24
CA LEU A 236 13.34 11.92 -33.49
C LEU A 236 14.34 12.29 -34.59
N PRO A 237 14.71 11.33 -35.45
CA PRO A 237 15.47 11.63 -36.66
C PRO A 237 14.71 12.60 -37.59
N PRO A 238 15.37 13.57 -38.24
CA PRO A 238 14.75 14.47 -39.19
C PRO A 238 14.29 13.73 -40.47
N VAL A 239 13.31 14.29 -41.17
CA VAL A 239 12.89 13.80 -42.48
C VAL A 239 13.99 14.14 -43.49
N SER A 240 14.75 13.15 -43.95
CA SER A 240 15.73 13.36 -45.02
C SER A 240 15.00 13.51 -46.35
N ALA A 241 14.82 14.75 -46.80
CA ALA A 241 14.69 15.03 -48.22
C ALA A 241 16.09 14.82 -48.84
N GLU A 242 16.23 13.77 -49.63
CA GLU A 242 17.37 13.50 -50.52
C GLU A 242 18.76 13.45 -49.87
N SER A 243 19.22 12.24 -49.55
CA SER A 243 20.65 11.92 -49.68
C SER A 243 20.84 10.44 -49.98
N ASP A 244 21.23 10.14 -51.22
CA ASP A 244 21.62 8.83 -51.78
C ASP A 244 22.89 8.21 -51.14
N ARG A 245 23.16 8.51 -49.86
CA ARG A 245 24.27 7.91 -49.11
C ARG A 245 23.76 7.06 -47.97
N PRO A 246 24.27 5.82 -47.79
CA PRO A 246 23.94 5.02 -46.62
C PRO A 246 24.44 5.74 -45.37
N THR A 247 23.52 6.33 -44.62
CA THR A 247 23.78 6.92 -43.30
C THR A 247 24.20 5.80 -42.34
N PRO A 248 25.37 5.88 -41.68
CA PRO A 248 25.80 4.87 -40.73
C PRO A 248 24.79 4.71 -39.58
N ALA A 249 24.50 3.49 -39.15
CA ALA A 249 23.57 3.20 -38.05
C ALA A 249 23.88 3.99 -36.76
N GLN A 250 25.16 4.32 -36.53
CA GLN A 250 25.63 5.13 -35.40
C GLN A 250 25.03 6.55 -35.38
N GLN A 251 24.67 7.14 -36.53
CA GLN A 251 24.06 8.47 -36.57
C GLN A 251 22.63 8.48 -36.00
N PHE A 252 21.88 7.39 -36.14
CA PHE A 252 20.52 7.31 -35.61
C PHE A 252 20.47 7.00 -34.11
N MET A 253 21.52 6.38 -33.55
CA MET A 253 21.62 6.05 -32.13
C MET A 253 21.76 7.28 -31.21
N HIS A 254 21.95 8.48 -31.75
CA HIS A 254 21.88 9.71 -30.95
C HIS A 254 20.44 10.10 -30.58
N TYR A 255 19.44 9.64 -31.34
CA TYR A 255 18.03 9.91 -31.08
C TYR A 255 17.47 8.94 -30.03
N GLU A 256 16.83 9.49 -29.01
CA GLU A 256 16.31 8.72 -27.88
C GLU A 256 15.24 7.70 -28.29
N ALA A 257 14.39 8.06 -29.25
CA ALA A 257 13.36 7.15 -29.76
C ALA A 257 13.97 5.89 -30.38
N VAL A 258 15.06 6.05 -31.14
CA VAL A 258 15.79 4.95 -31.78
C VAL A 258 16.53 4.12 -30.72
N ARG A 259 17.17 4.77 -29.74
CA ARG A 259 17.80 4.07 -28.60
C ARG A 259 16.79 3.21 -27.85
N LEU A 260 15.62 3.78 -27.53
CA LEU A 260 14.54 3.05 -26.87
C LEU A 260 14.08 1.87 -27.72
N PHE A 261 13.83 2.05 -29.02
CA PHE A 261 13.43 0.96 -29.90
C PHE A 261 14.47 -0.17 -29.90
N VAL A 262 15.75 0.17 -30.12
CA VAL A 262 16.83 -0.81 -30.21
C VAL A 262 17.03 -1.54 -28.89
N GLU A 263 16.99 -0.84 -27.77
CA GLU A 263 17.17 -1.46 -26.46
C GLU A 263 16.00 -2.41 -26.11
N ARG A 264 14.76 -2.02 -26.41
CA ARG A 264 13.59 -2.87 -26.19
C ARG A 264 13.55 -4.05 -27.18
N ALA A 265 13.94 -3.84 -28.43
CA ALA A 265 14.06 -4.90 -29.42
C ALA A 265 15.16 -5.91 -29.05
N ALA A 266 16.31 -5.44 -28.55
CA ALA A 266 17.40 -6.29 -28.06
C ALA A 266 17.00 -7.07 -26.79
N PHE A 267 16.13 -6.50 -25.96
CA PHE A 267 15.59 -7.19 -24.78
C PHE A 267 14.73 -8.41 -25.18
N VAL A 268 13.94 -8.30 -26.25
CA VAL A 268 13.05 -9.38 -26.73
C VAL A 268 13.75 -10.32 -27.72
N LEU A 269 14.69 -9.81 -28.51
CA LEU A 269 15.53 -10.57 -29.45
C LEU A 269 17.00 -10.21 -29.22
N PRO A 270 17.76 -10.96 -28.39
CA PRO A 270 19.14 -10.63 -28.03
C PRO A 270 20.12 -10.51 -29.21
N THR A 271 19.79 -11.12 -30.35
CA THR A 271 20.57 -11.03 -31.60
C THR A 271 20.29 -9.77 -32.40
N PHE A 272 19.24 -9.01 -32.05
CA PHE A 272 18.86 -7.79 -32.75
C PHE A 272 19.95 -6.73 -32.60
N LYS A 273 20.39 -6.18 -33.73
CA LYS A 273 21.30 -5.05 -33.80
C LYS A 273 20.77 -4.03 -34.80
N CYS A 274 20.96 -2.75 -34.49
CA CYS A 274 20.74 -1.69 -35.45
C CYS A 274 21.89 -1.73 -36.48
N THR A 275 21.57 -2.07 -37.73
CA THR A 275 22.51 -2.17 -38.85
C THR A 275 22.27 -1.03 -39.84
N PRO A 276 23.24 -0.71 -40.71
CA PRO A 276 23.03 0.30 -41.76
C PRO A 276 21.80 0.01 -42.63
N GLN A 277 21.45 -1.27 -42.83
CA GLN A 277 20.32 -1.70 -43.64
C GLN A 277 18.96 -1.47 -42.96
N ASN A 278 18.83 -1.72 -41.66
CA ASN A 278 17.55 -1.59 -40.95
C ASN A 278 17.33 -0.23 -40.27
N SER A 279 18.41 0.52 -40.03
CA SER A 279 18.36 1.80 -39.31
C SER A 279 17.43 2.86 -39.94
N PRO A 280 17.28 2.97 -41.29
CA PRO A 280 16.33 3.90 -41.87
C PRO A 280 14.88 3.53 -41.57
N MET A 281 14.54 2.24 -41.53
CA MET A 281 13.19 1.79 -41.18
C MET A 281 12.90 1.92 -39.68
N VAL A 282 13.89 1.69 -38.81
CA VAL A 282 13.74 1.99 -37.38
C VAL A 282 13.47 3.48 -37.18
N ALA A 283 14.20 4.34 -37.89
CA ALA A 283 13.97 5.79 -37.87
C ALA A 283 12.57 6.16 -38.38
N ASP A 284 12.09 5.52 -39.46
CA ASP A 284 10.75 5.72 -40.00
C ASP A 284 9.65 5.29 -39.02
N ILE A 285 9.80 4.12 -38.37
CA ILE A 285 8.90 3.65 -37.31
C ILE A 285 8.87 4.66 -36.16
N CYS A 286 10.03 5.07 -35.64
CA CYS A 286 10.10 6.02 -34.53
C CYS A 286 9.40 7.35 -34.86
N ARG A 287 9.61 7.86 -36.08
CA ARG A 287 8.93 9.08 -36.57
C ARG A 287 7.41 8.91 -36.61
N ARG A 288 6.92 7.80 -37.16
CA ARG A 288 5.47 7.52 -37.26
C ARG A 288 4.80 7.37 -35.91
N LEU A 289 5.53 6.83 -34.94
CA LEU A 289 5.06 6.70 -33.56
C LEU A 289 5.23 7.99 -32.75
N ASP A 290 5.55 9.11 -33.42
CA ASP A 290 5.73 10.45 -32.85
C ASP A 290 6.67 10.49 -31.64
N GLY A 291 7.63 9.56 -31.54
CA GLY A 291 8.54 9.49 -30.40
C GLY A 291 7.85 9.11 -29.07
N ILE A 292 6.64 8.56 -29.11
CA ILE A 292 5.87 8.16 -27.92
C ILE A 292 6.48 6.88 -27.33
N PRO A 293 7.07 6.89 -26.13
CA PRO A 293 7.76 5.74 -25.54
C PRO A 293 6.92 4.46 -25.52
N LEU A 294 5.66 4.53 -25.06
CA LEU A 294 4.81 3.35 -25.00
C LEU A 294 4.52 2.76 -26.39
N ALA A 295 4.29 3.61 -27.39
CA ALA A 295 4.05 3.16 -28.76
C ALA A 295 5.31 2.49 -29.36
N ILE A 296 6.49 3.05 -29.06
CA ILE A 296 7.79 2.49 -29.46
C ILE A 296 8.02 1.13 -28.78
N GLU A 297 7.73 1.01 -27.48
CA GLU A 297 7.83 -0.25 -26.73
C GLU A 297 6.93 -1.33 -27.35
N LEU A 298 5.68 -0.99 -27.68
CA LEU A 298 4.75 -1.90 -28.35
C LEU A 298 5.23 -2.35 -29.73
N ALA A 299 5.89 -1.47 -30.50
CA ALA A 299 6.45 -1.81 -31.81
C ALA A 299 7.73 -2.63 -31.71
N ALA A 300 8.63 -2.27 -30.80
CA ALA A 300 9.89 -2.98 -30.58
C ALA A 300 9.66 -4.43 -30.13
N ALA A 301 8.62 -4.67 -29.32
CA ALA A 301 8.22 -6.02 -28.92
C ALA A 301 7.84 -6.94 -30.10
N ARG A 302 7.57 -6.40 -31.30
CA ARG A 302 7.17 -7.19 -32.49
C ARG A 302 8.33 -7.70 -33.34
N VAL A 303 9.55 -7.26 -33.06
CA VAL A 303 10.76 -7.67 -33.81
C VAL A 303 11.04 -9.19 -33.72
N LYS A 304 10.49 -9.88 -32.70
CA LYS A 304 10.57 -11.35 -32.57
C LYS A 304 9.80 -12.10 -33.67
N VAL A 305 8.77 -11.49 -34.26
CA VAL A 305 7.83 -12.16 -35.20
C VAL A 305 7.80 -11.49 -36.57
N LEU A 306 8.09 -10.19 -36.63
CA LEU A 306 8.07 -9.40 -37.86
C LEU A 306 9.41 -8.73 -38.07
N SER A 307 9.82 -8.61 -39.33
CA SER A 307 10.98 -7.80 -39.69
C SER A 307 10.67 -6.30 -39.52
N VAL A 308 11.70 -5.47 -39.40
CA VAL A 308 11.54 -4.01 -39.22
C VAL A 308 10.78 -3.39 -40.40
N GLU A 309 11.03 -3.89 -41.61
CA GLU A 309 10.32 -3.54 -42.86
C GLU A 309 8.82 -3.79 -42.73
N GLN A 310 8.43 -4.98 -42.26
CA GLN A 310 7.04 -5.39 -42.12
C GLN A 310 6.32 -4.58 -41.04
N ILE A 311 7.03 -4.20 -39.98
CA ILE A 311 6.49 -3.32 -38.92
C ILE A 311 6.18 -1.94 -39.50
N ALA A 312 7.10 -1.35 -40.26
CA ALA A 312 6.90 -0.04 -40.89
C ALA A 312 5.72 -0.03 -41.87
N GLU A 313 5.59 -1.07 -42.70
CA GLU A 313 4.50 -1.20 -43.68
C GLU A 313 3.12 -1.38 -43.03
N ARG A 314 3.03 -2.16 -41.94
CA ARG A 314 1.74 -2.37 -41.26
C ARG A 314 1.28 -1.16 -40.46
N LEU A 315 2.22 -0.43 -39.85
CA LEU A 315 1.89 0.85 -39.20
C LEU A 315 1.34 1.85 -40.23
N ASN A 316 1.98 1.98 -41.40
CA ASN A 316 1.50 2.81 -42.52
C ASN A 316 0.01 2.63 -42.81
N GLN A 317 -0.41 1.37 -42.99
CA GLN A 317 -1.78 1.03 -43.36
C GLN A 317 -2.79 1.45 -42.29
N ARG A 318 -2.44 1.32 -41.00
CA ARG A 318 -3.32 1.70 -39.88
C ARG A 318 -3.44 3.20 -39.70
N PHE A 319 -2.35 3.94 -39.87
CA PHE A 319 -2.37 5.41 -39.85
C PHE A 319 -3.30 5.97 -40.93
N ASN A 320 -3.28 5.41 -42.14
CA ASN A 320 -4.15 5.81 -43.26
C ASN A 320 -5.64 5.53 -42.98
N LEU A 321 -5.96 4.48 -42.24
CA LEU A 321 -7.35 4.15 -41.84
C LEU A 321 -7.89 5.10 -40.74
N LEU A 322 -7.04 5.55 -39.82
CA LEU A 322 -7.45 6.47 -38.75
C LEU A 322 -7.56 7.92 -39.22
N THR A 323 -6.71 8.36 -40.16
CA THR A 323 -6.78 9.71 -40.75
C THR A 323 -7.99 9.92 -41.67
N SER A 324 -8.58 8.85 -42.21
CA SER A 324 -9.77 8.92 -43.06
C SER A 324 -11.10 8.95 -42.28
N GLY A 325 -11.11 8.55 -41.00
CA GLY A 325 -12.33 8.37 -40.20
C GLY A 325 -12.65 9.42 -39.13
N SER A 326 -11.68 10.23 -38.65
CA SER A 326 -11.94 11.21 -37.57
C SER A 326 -11.10 12.48 -37.70
N ARG A 327 -11.77 13.63 -37.87
CA ARG A 327 -11.14 14.97 -37.92
C ARG A 327 -10.97 15.64 -36.55
N ALA A 328 -11.33 14.96 -35.45
CA ALA A 328 -11.53 15.61 -34.14
C ALA A 328 -10.46 15.31 -33.07
N ALA A 329 -9.53 14.37 -33.28
CA ALA A 329 -8.48 14.03 -32.30
C ALA A 329 -7.12 14.64 -32.67
N LEU A 330 -6.39 15.22 -31.71
CA LEU A 330 -5.02 15.73 -31.88
C LEU A 330 -4.09 14.63 -32.46
N PRO A 331 -3.15 14.96 -33.38
CA PRO A 331 -2.33 13.98 -34.10
C PRO A 331 -1.65 12.92 -33.23
N ARG A 332 -1.15 13.30 -32.05
CA ARG A 332 -0.41 12.40 -31.14
C ARG A 332 -1.27 11.35 -30.44
N HIS A 333 -2.55 11.65 -30.18
CA HIS A 333 -3.49 10.67 -29.62
C HIS A 333 -3.87 9.62 -30.66
N GLN A 334 -3.86 9.99 -31.95
CA GLN A 334 -4.05 9.06 -33.05
C GLN A 334 -2.88 8.06 -33.12
N SER A 335 -1.65 8.49 -32.87
CA SER A 335 -0.46 7.62 -32.94
C SER A 335 -0.39 6.56 -31.84
N LEU A 336 -0.71 6.88 -30.59
CA LEU A 336 -0.80 5.86 -29.54
C LEU A 336 -1.99 4.93 -29.77
N ARG A 337 -3.16 5.47 -30.13
CA ARG A 337 -4.34 4.65 -30.43
C ARG A 337 -4.09 3.73 -31.63
N ALA A 338 -3.44 4.22 -32.69
CA ALA A 338 -3.01 3.44 -33.84
C ALA A 338 -2.07 2.30 -33.44
N ALA A 339 -1.09 2.57 -32.57
CA ALA A 339 -0.18 1.55 -32.06
C ALA A 339 -0.90 0.49 -31.21
N MET A 340 -1.87 0.89 -30.38
CA MET A 340 -2.69 -0.03 -29.58
C MET A 340 -3.66 -0.85 -30.44
N ASP A 341 -4.39 -0.21 -31.37
CA ASP A 341 -5.27 -0.90 -32.33
C ASP A 341 -4.45 -1.88 -33.18
N TRP A 342 -3.29 -1.50 -33.68
CA TRP A 342 -2.38 -2.41 -34.40
C TRP A 342 -1.87 -3.55 -33.52
N SER A 343 -1.39 -3.26 -32.31
CA SER A 343 -0.89 -4.28 -31.37
C SER A 343 -1.98 -5.28 -30.99
N TYR A 344 -3.21 -4.79 -30.79
CA TYR A 344 -4.41 -5.60 -30.57
C TYR A 344 -4.78 -6.41 -31.80
N ASP A 345 -4.69 -5.83 -33.00
CA ASP A 345 -5.02 -6.51 -34.24
C ASP A 345 -4.00 -7.61 -34.63
N LEU A 346 -2.79 -7.55 -34.09
CA LEU A 346 -1.81 -8.63 -34.19
C LEU A 346 -2.03 -9.77 -33.20
N LEU A 347 -2.90 -9.60 -32.21
CA LEU A 347 -3.24 -10.67 -31.29
C LEU A 347 -4.14 -11.70 -32.00
N SER A 348 -3.89 -12.97 -31.71
CA SER A 348 -4.82 -14.04 -32.09
C SER A 348 -6.16 -13.85 -31.37
N GLU A 349 -7.23 -14.46 -31.88
CA GLU A 349 -8.55 -14.35 -31.24
C GLU A 349 -8.55 -14.81 -29.76
N PRO A 350 -7.88 -15.91 -29.37
CA PRO A 350 -7.71 -16.28 -27.96
C PRO A 350 -6.99 -15.21 -27.13
N GLU A 351 -5.93 -14.62 -27.68
CA GLU A 351 -5.15 -13.57 -26.99
C GLU A 351 -5.94 -12.28 -26.83
N ARG A 352 -6.70 -11.85 -27.84
CA ARG A 352 -7.59 -10.68 -27.76
C ARG A 352 -8.62 -10.88 -26.67
N THR A 353 -9.24 -12.06 -26.65
CA THR A 353 -10.26 -12.43 -25.67
C THR A 353 -9.68 -12.40 -24.26
N LEU A 354 -8.52 -13.02 -24.03
CA LEU A 354 -7.85 -12.97 -22.74
C LEU A 354 -7.50 -11.53 -22.35
N PHE A 355 -6.88 -10.77 -23.27
CA PHE A 355 -6.45 -9.39 -23.03
C PHE A 355 -7.59 -8.47 -22.58
N VAL A 356 -8.76 -8.52 -23.24
CA VAL A 356 -9.92 -7.71 -22.84
C VAL A 356 -10.53 -8.19 -21.53
N ARG A 357 -10.55 -9.50 -21.25
CA ARG A 357 -11.10 -10.04 -20.01
C ARG A 357 -10.25 -9.66 -18.79
N LEU A 358 -8.92 -9.65 -18.94
CA LEU A 358 -8.00 -9.23 -17.88
C LEU A 358 -8.18 -7.77 -17.43
N SER A 359 -8.82 -6.92 -18.25
CA SER A 359 -9.02 -5.51 -17.90
C SER A 359 -9.94 -5.30 -16.70
N VAL A 360 -10.68 -6.33 -16.26
CA VAL A 360 -11.61 -6.27 -15.13
C VAL A 360 -10.90 -6.17 -13.78
N PHE A 361 -9.66 -6.64 -13.67
CA PHE A 361 -8.90 -6.63 -12.43
C PHE A 361 -8.37 -5.23 -12.11
N ALA A 362 -8.66 -4.71 -10.92
CA ALA A 362 -8.14 -3.43 -10.46
C ALA A 362 -6.77 -3.63 -9.78
N GLY A 363 -5.73 -2.98 -10.33
CA GLY A 363 -4.34 -3.10 -9.86
C GLY A 363 -3.61 -4.29 -10.48
N GLY A 364 -3.88 -5.50 -10.01
CA GLY A 364 -3.22 -6.72 -10.49
C GLY A 364 -3.98 -8.00 -10.15
N PHE A 365 -3.43 -9.14 -10.53
CA PHE A 365 -4.08 -10.45 -10.38
C PHE A 365 -3.08 -11.60 -10.36
N THR A 366 -3.50 -12.73 -9.79
CA THR A 366 -2.77 -13.99 -9.82
C THR A 366 -3.16 -14.83 -11.04
N LEU A 367 -2.38 -15.88 -11.33
CA LEU A 367 -2.75 -16.86 -12.36
C LEU A 367 -4.09 -17.52 -12.06
N GLU A 368 -4.32 -17.94 -10.81
CA GLU A 368 -5.57 -18.57 -10.35
C GLU A 368 -6.78 -17.65 -10.60
N ALA A 369 -6.66 -16.37 -10.24
CA ALA A 369 -7.70 -15.39 -10.49
C ALA A 369 -7.96 -15.20 -11.98
N ALA A 370 -6.89 -15.08 -12.80
CA ALA A 370 -7.01 -14.97 -14.24
C ALA A 370 -7.69 -16.20 -14.86
N GLU A 371 -7.37 -17.41 -14.39
CA GLU A 371 -8.00 -18.65 -14.83
C GLU A 371 -9.49 -18.65 -14.49
N ALA A 372 -9.86 -18.36 -13.24
CA ALA A 372 -11.27 -18.37 -12.83
C ALA A 372 -12.13 -17.32 -13.57
N VAL A 373 -11.55 -16.17 -13.92
CA VAL A 373 -12.29 -15.04 -14.49
C VAL A 373 -12.23 -14.98 -16.02
N CYS A 374 -11.12 -15.42 -16.61
CA CYS A 374 -10.91 -15.32 -18.06
C CYS A 374 -11.19 -16.62 -18.80
N ASN A 375 -11.11 -17.77 -18.13
CA ASN A 375 -11.44 -19.07 -18.72
C ASN A 375 -12.97 -19.20 -18.78
N GLY A 376 -13.58 -18.62 -19.82
CA GLY A 376 -15.01 -18.81 -20.11
C GLY A 376 -15.32 -20.25 -20.54
N GLU A 377 -16.52 -20.50 -21.07
CA GLU A 377 -16.96 -21.83 -21.52
C GLU A 377 -16.12 -22.44 -22.67
N GLY A 378 -15.19 -21.67 -23.25
CA GLY A 378 -14.37 -22.05 -24.41
C GLY A 378 -12.97 -22.61 -24.10
N GLY A 379 -12.60 -22.85 -22.84
CA GLY A 379 -11.34 -23.52 -22.49
C GLY A 379 -10.08 -22.77 -22.93
N LEU A 380 -10.05 -21.45 -22.68
CA LEU A 380 -8.87 -20.63 -22.96
C LEU A 380 -7.68 -21.13 -22.13
N ASP A 381 -6.56 -21.40 -22.80
CA ASP A 381 -5.28 -21.63 -22.12
C ASP A 381 -4.73 -20.29 -21.60
N VAL A 382 -5.14 -19.94 -20.38
CA VAL A 382 -4.79 -18.67 -19.74
C VAL A 382 -3.29 -18.59 -19.47
N LEU A 383 -2.64 -19.68 -19.04
CA LEU A 383 -1.21 -19.69 -18.76
C LEU A 383 -0.40 -19.37 -20.02
N SER A 384 -0.65 -20.09 -21.12
CA SER A 384 0.01 -19.81 -22.40
C SER A 384 -0.33 -18.41 -22.91
N GLY A 385 -1.59 -17.98 -22.74
CA GLY A 385 -2.02 -16.63 -23.11
C GLY A 385 -1.29 -15.53 -22.33
N LEU A 386 -1.11 -15.67 -21.02
CA LEU A 386 -0.35 -14.73 -20.19
C LEU A 386 1.12 -14.67 -20.61
N ALA A 387 1.74 -15.82 -20.88
CA ALA A 387 3.11 -15.86 -21.42
C ALA A 387 3.23 -15.10 -22.75
N LEU A 388 2.26 -15.28 -23.65
CA LEU A 388 2.22 -14.58 -24.94
C LEU A 388 1.97 -13.07 -24.79
N LEU A 389 1.14 -12.65 -23.83
CA LEU A 389 0.89 -11.23 -23.53
C LEU A 389 2.08 -10.56 -22.84
N LEU A 390 2.81 -11.29 -21.97
CA LEU A 390 4.08 -10.86 -21.39
C LEU A 390 5.15 -10.66 -22.46
N ASP A 391 5.32 -11.64 -23.35
CA ASP A 391 6.24 -11.57 -24.49
C ASP A 391 5.96 -10.34 -25.39
N LYS A 392 4.68 -9.92 -25.45
CA LYS A 392 4.22 -8.76 -26.22
C LYS A 392 4.19 -7.45 -25.41
N SER A 393 4.67 -7.48 -24.17
CA SER A 393 4.72 -6.32 -23.25
C SER A 393 3.36 -5.66 -23.00
N LEU A 394 2.27 -6.43 -23.11
CA LEU A 394 0.90 -5.95 -22.83
C LEU A 394 0.53 -6.06 -21.35
N ILE A 395 1.21 -6.95 -20.62
CA ILE A 395 1.10 -7.12 -19.18
C ILE A 395 2.49 -7.13 -18.55
N ARG A 396 2.57 -6.89 -17.24
CA ARG A 396 3.79 -6.94 -16.43
C ARG A 396 3.71 -8.05 -15.40
N GLN A 397 4.86 -8.59 -15.02
CA GLN A 397 5.00 -9.58 -13.95
C GLN A 397 5.78 -8.95 -12.79
N SER A 398 5.32 -9.20 -11.57
CA SER A 398 5.98 -8.83 -10.33
C SER A 398 5.94 -10.02 -9.36
N ALA A 399 7.03 -10.26 -8.64
CA ALA A 399 7.05 -11.24 -7.56
C ALA A 399 6.78 -10.53 -6.22
N THR A 400 5.84 -11.05 -5.45
CA THR A 400 5.68 -10.70 -4.03
C THR A 400 6.31 -11.79 -3.16
N GLN A 401 6.33 -11.61 -1.83
CA GLN A 401 6.79 -12.63 -0.89
C GLN A 401 5.96 -13.93 -0.94
N TYR A 402 4.70 -13.86 -1.40
CA TYR A 402 3.75 -14.99 -1.35
C TYR A 402 3.43 -15.58 -2.72
N GLU A 403 3.40 -14.77 -3.78
CA GLU A 403 2.97 -15.21 -5.10
C GLU A 403 3.47 -14.32 -6.26
N ILE A 404 3.45 -14.90 -7.46
CA ILE A 404 3.67 -14.18 -8.71
C ILE A 404 2.38 -13.45 -9.09
N ARG A 405 2.48 -12.16 -9.34
CA ARG A 405 1.36 -11.30 -9.74
C ARG A 405 1.60 -10.68 -11.10
N PHE A 406 0.50 -10.45 -11.81
CA PHE A 406 0.47 -9.79 -13.10
C PHE A 406 -0.33 -8.49 -13.01
N SER A 407 -0.02 -7.52 -13.89
CA SER A 407 -0.76 -6.26 -13.98
C SER A 407 -0.79 -5.73 -15.41
N LEU A 408 -1.83 -4.96 -15.74
CA LEU A 408 -1.89 -4.15 -16.97
C LEU A 408 -1.40 -2.74 -16.66
N LEU A 409 -0.70 -2.13 -17.60
CA LEU A 409 -0.46 -0.69 -17.54
C LEU A 409 -1.79 0.04 -17.70
N GLU A 410 -2.04 1.07 -16.90
CA GLU A 410 -3.32 1.78 -16.87
C GLU A 410 -3.85 2.18 -18.26
N THR A 411 -3.00 2.75 -19.11
CA THR A 411 -3.40 3.14 -20.48
C THR A 411 -3.81 1.95 -21.34
N ILE A 412 -3.16 0.80 -21.14
CA ILE A 412 -3.46 -0.46 -21.81
C ILE A 412 -4.74 -1.06 -21.22
N GLN A 413 -4.92 -0.99 -19.90
CA GLN A 413 -6.10 -1.46 -19.19
C GLN A 413 -7.35 -0.68 -19.62
N ALA A 414 -7.28 0.65 -19.66
CA ALA A 414 -8.39 1.49 -20.09
C ALA A 414 -8.81 1.19 -21.53
N TYR A 415 -7.83 0.97 -22.43
CA TYR A 415 -8.09 0.53 -23.79
C TYR A 415 -8.73 -0.87 -23.84
N ALA A 416 -8.20 -1.83 -23.08
CA ALA A 416 -8.76 -3.18 -22.99
C ALA A 416 -10.19 -3.18 -22.43
N LEU A 417 -10.47 -2.33 -21.44
CA LEU A 417 -11.79 -2.15 -20.84
C LEU A 417 -12.78 -1.49 -21.82
N GLU A 418 -12.34 -0.53 -22.62
CA GLU A 418 -13.13 0.04 -23.72
C GLU A 418 -13.55 -1.07 -24.70
N LYS A 419 -12.60 -1.92 -25.12
CA LYS A 419 -12.88 -3.06 -26.01
C LYS A 419 -13.78 -4.12 -25.34
N LEU A 420 -13.60 -4.39 -24.05
CA LEU A 420 -14.46 -5.32 -23.30
C LEU A 420 -15.91 -4.83 -23.28
N ASN A 421 -16.13 -3.54 -23.03
CA ASN A 421 -17.47 -2.94 -23.04
C ASN A 421 -18.12 -2.95 -24.43
N GLN A 422 -17.32 -2.80 -25.50
CA GLN A 422 -17.80 -2.91 -26.89
C GLN A 422 -18.11 -4.36 -27.31
N GLY A 423 -17.42 -5.33 -26.72
CA GLY A 423 -17.51 -6.75 -27.08
C GLY A 423 -18.70 -7.51 -26.48
N GLY A 424 -19.55 -6.87 -25.68
CA GLY A 424 -20.75 -7.49 -25.09
C GLY A 424 -20.50 -8.49 -23.95
N GLU A 425 -19.25 -8.85 -23.65
CA GLU A 425 -18.91 -9.80 -22.57
C GLU A 425 -18.71 -9.14 -21.19
N ALA A 426 -18.73 -7.81 -21.10
CA ALA A 426 -18.37 -7.08 -19.89
C ALA A 426 -19.17 -7.50 -18.64
N GLU A 427 -20.47 -7.74 -18.79
CA GLU A 427 -21.34 -8.19 -17.70
C GLU A 427 -20.94 -9.58 -17.20
N ARG A 428 -20.70 -10.52 -18.12
CA ARG A 428 -20.28 -11.89 -17.80
C ARG A 428 -18.95 -11.90 -17.05
N VAL A 429 -17.98 -11.10 -17.51
CA VAL A 429 -16.63 -11.03 -16.93
C VAL A 429 -16.65 -10.38 -15.55
N ARG A 430 -17.38 -9.27 -15.36
CA ARG A 430 -17.53 -8.64 -14.03
C ARG A 430 -18.25 -9.55 -13.04
N ARG A 431 -19.22 -10.34 -13.50
CA ARG A 431 -19.88 -11.36 -12.69
C ARG A 431 -18.91 -12.46 -12.26
N GLN A 432 -18.08 -12.99 -13.17
CA GLN A 432 -17.07 -14.00 -12.85
C GLN A 432 -16.01 -13.46 -11.88
N HIS A 433 -15.51 -12.24 -12.12
CA HIS A 433 -14.61 -11.53 -11.22
C HIS A 433 -15.18 -11.41 -9.80
N THR A 434 -16.40 -10.90 -9.69
CA THR A 434 -17.08 -10.74 -8.40
C THR A 434 -17.31 -12.09 -7.72
N HIS A 435 -17.75 -13.10 -8.48
CA HIS A 435 -17.97 -14.44 -7.95
C HIS A 435 -16.68 -15.10 -7.43
N PHE A 436 -15.57 -14.95 -8.15
CA PHE A 436 -14.26 -15.41 -7.72
C PHE A 436 -13.85 -14.77 -6.40
N PHE A 437 -13.83 -13.43 -6.33
CA PHE A 437 -13.40 -12.72 -5.11
C PHE A 437 -14.35 -12.90 -3.93
N MET A 438 -15.65 -13.06 -4.16
CA MET A 438 -16.61 -13.44 -3.13
C MET A 438 -16.31 -14.84 -2.58
N THR A 439 -16.18 -15.84 -3.45
CA THR A 439 -15.92 -17.22 -3.04
C THR A 439 -14.56 -17.35 -2.34
N TRP A 440 -13.56 -16.63 -2.84
CA TRP A 440 -12.23 -16.55 -2.25
C TRP A 440 -12.26 -15.91 -0.86
N ALA A 441 -12.98 -14.79 -0.68
CA ALA A 441 -13.15 -14.15 0.62
C ALA A 441 -13.89 -15.06 1.62
N GLU A 442 -14.94 -15.76 1.19
CA GLU A 442 -15.67 -16.73 2.04
C GLU A 442 -14.79 -17.92 2.45
N ALA A 443 -13.91 -18.40 1.55
CA ALA A 443 -12.97 -19.47 1.87
C ALA A 443 -11.85 -19.03 2.85
N ILE A 444 -11.54 -17.73 2.89
CA ILE A 444 -10.53 -17.14 3.77
C ILE A 444 -11.12 -16.77 5.13
N GLU A 445 -12.37 -16.35 5.19
CA GLU A 445 -13.03 -15.92 6.43
C GLU A 445 -12.76 -16.83 7.65
N PRO A 446 -12.92 -18.17 7.60
CA PRO A 446 -12.61 -19.01 8.77
C PRO A 446 -11.13 -19.01 9.14
N LYS A 447 -10.22 -18.80 8.18
CA LYS A 447 -8.77 -18.75 8.38
C LYS A 447 -8.32 -17.45 9.04
N LEU A 448 -9.13 -16.39 8.96
CA LEU A 448 -8.90 -15.13 9.68
C LEU A 448 -9.11 -15.27 11.20
N ASN A 449 -9.62 -16.41 11.66
CA ASN A 449 -9.77 -16.74 13.08
C ASN A 449 -8.76 -17.81 13.57
N GLY A 450 -7.81 -18.19 12.72
CA GLY A 450 -6.83 -19.25 13.00
C GLY A 450 -5.38 -18.76 13.00
N PRO A 451 -4.40 -19.69 13.00
CA PRO A 451 -2.97 -19.36 13.10
C PRO A 451 -2.41 -18.63 11.88
N GLU A 452 -3.07 -18.74 10.73
CA GLU A 452 -2.65 -18.10 9.48
C GLU A 452 -3.22 -16.67 9.30
N GLN A 453 -3.89 -16.11 10.33
CA GLN A 453 -4.60 -14.83 10.24
C GLN A 453 -3.76 -13.70 9.64
N ALA A 454 -2.51 -13.53 10.08
CA ALA A 454 -1.63 -12.46 9.61
C ALA A 454 -1.34 -12.56 8.10
N ALA A 455 -0.99 -13.76 7.62
CA ALA A 455 -0.70 -14.01 6.21
C ALA A 455 -1.94 -13.78 5.33
N TRP A 456 -3.12 -14.19 5.78
CA TRP A 456 -4.35 -13.98 5.03
C TRP A 456 -4.80 -12.51 5.00
N CYS A 457 -4.60 -11.74 6.09
CA CYS A 457 -4.82 -10.31 6.07
C CYS A 457 -3.91 -9.60 5.04
N GLU A 458 -2.64 -9.99 4.94
CA GLU A 458 -1.72 -9.40 3.95
C GLU A 458 -2.13 -9.74 2.51
N ARG A 459 -2.61 -10.96 2.25
CA ARG A 459 -3.17 -11.31 0.93
C ARG A 459 -4.43 -10.51 0.61
N LEU A 460 -5.29 -10.25 1.60
CA LEU A 460 -6.46 -9.39 1.42
C LEU A 460 -6.08 -7.94 1.12
N ASP A 461 -5.00 -7.41 1.72
CA ASP A 461 -4.50 -6.07 1.37
C ASP A 461 -4.08 -5.98 -0.10
N GLN A 462 -3.40 -7.01 -0.62
CA GLN A 462 -2.98 -7.07 -2.03
C GLN A 462 -4.18 -7.13 -3.00
N GLU A 463 -5.29 -7.73 -2.57
CA GLU A 463 -6.52 -7.85 -3.35
C GLU A 463 -7.54 -6.74 -3.08
N HIS A 464 -7.23 -5.79 -2.20
CA HIS A 464 -8.21 -4.80 -1.73
C HIS A 464 -8.83 -3.97 -2.86
N HIS A 465 -8.06 -3.66 -3.91
CA HIS A 465 -8.58 -2.99 -5.10
C HIS A 465 -9.58 -3.84 -5.89
N ASN A 466 -9.33 -5.14 -6.03
CA ASN A 466 -10.26 -6.08 -6.67
C ASN A 466 -11.52 -6.29 -5.82
N LEU A 467 -11.38 -6.40 -4.50
CA LEU A 467 -12.50 -6.49 -3.56
C LEU A 467 -13.40 -5.24 -3.63
N ARG A 468 -12.79 -4.04 -3.69
CA ARG A 468 -13.51 -2.77 -3.92
C ARG A 468 -14.26 -2.77 -5.25
N ALA A 469 -13.59 -3.15 -6.34
CA ALA A 469 -14.21 -3.21 -7.67
C ALA A 469 -15.41 -4.17 -7.71
N ALA A 470 -15.32 -5.32 -7.02
CA ALA A 470 -16.42 -6.27 -6.88
C ALA A 470 -17.60 -5.68 -6.07
N LEU A 471 -17.34 -5.03 -4.93
CA LEU A 471 -18.36 -4.35 -4.12
C LEU A 471 -19.02 -3.19 -4.88
N ASP A 472 -18.24 -2.42 -5.65
CA ASP A 472 -18.77 -1.33 -6.46
C ASP A 472 -19.72 -1.85 -7.54
N TRP A 473 -19.32 -2.89 -8.29
CA TRP A 473 -20.16 -3.49 -9.35
C TRP A 473 -21.46 -4.09 -8.81
N THR A 474 -21.42 -4.77 -7.66
CA THR A 474 -22.62 -5.32 -7.00
C THR A 474 -23.57 -4.22 -6.52
N SER A 475 -23.04 -3.05 -6.16
CA SER A 475 -23.86 -1.91 -5.75
C SER A 475 -24.60 -1.19 -6.89
N TRP A 476 -24.33 -1.53 -8.15
CA TRP A 476 -24.95 -0.89 -9.32
C TRP A 476 -26.37 -1.38 -9.61
N SER A 477 -26.75 -2.57 -9.13
CA SER A 477 -28.09 -3.15 -9.37
C SER A 477 -28.57 -3.96 -8.16
N PRO A 478 -29.86 -3.82 -7.75
CA PRO A 478 -30.46 -4.62 -6.68
C PRO A 478 -30.33 -6.13 -6.88
N GLU A 479 -30.43 -6.62 -8.12
CA GLU A 479 -30.34 -8.05 -8.46
C GLU A 479 -28.98 -8.68 -8.10
N ARG A 480 -27.95 -7.86 -7.91
CA ARG A 480 -26.58 -8.29 -7.59
C ARG A 480 -26.25 -8.13 -6.12
N ALA A 481 -27.18 -7.61 -5.30
CA ALA A 481 -26.92 -7.26 -3.91
C ALA A 481 -26.48 -8.46 -3.07
N ASP A 482 -27.00 -9.67 -3.36
CA ASP A 482 -26.62 -10.90 -2.66
C ASP A 482 -25.09 -11.15 -2.70
N PHE A 483 -24.46 -11.03 -3.87
CA PHE A 483 -23.00 -11.16 -4.01
C PHE A 483 -22.25 -10.13 -3.15
N GLY A 484 -22.75 -8.89 -3.13
CA GLY A 484 -22.16 -7.80 -2.36
C GLY A 484 -22.29 -8.03 -0.85
N LEU A 485 -23.45 -8.48 -0.37
CA LEU A 485 -23.69 -8.75 1.04
C LEU A 485 -22.84 -9.93 1.55
N ARG A 486 -22.71 -11.00 0.75
CA ARG A 486 -21.82 -12.13 1.05
C ARG A 486 -20.37 -11.69 1.20
N LEU A 487 -19.89 -10.91 0.23
CA LEU A 487 -18.55 -10.36 0.26
C LEU A 487 -18.33 -9.42 1.45
N ALA A 488 -19.28 -8.52 1.73
CA ALA A 488 -19.21 -7.63 2.90
C ALA A 488 -19.15 -8.40 4.22
N GLY A 489 -19.97 -9.46 4.37
CA GLY A 489 -19.94 -10.34 5.53
C GLY A 489 -18.60 -11.05 5.74
N ALA A 490 -17.99 -11.55 4.65
CA ALA A 490 -16.69 -12.23 4.70
C ALA A 490 -15.52 -11.30 5.05
N LEU A 491 -15.62 -10.00 4.71
CA LEU A 491 -14.57 -9.00 4.96
C LEU A 491 -14.61 -8.37 6.37
N ARG A 492 -15.55 -8.78 7.23
CA ARG A 492 -15.75 -8.21 8.58
C ARG A 492 -14.47 -8.16 9.42
N LEU A 493 -13.78 -9.29 9.55
CA LEU A 493 -12.57 -9.39 10.40
C LEU A 493 -11.39 -8.64 9.80
N PHE A 494 -11.29 -8.62 8.47
CA PHE A 494 -10.26 -7.87 7.76
C PHE A 494 -10.44 -6.36 7.92
N TRP A 495 -11.65 -5.84 7.72
CA TRP A 495 -11.96 -4.42 7.95
C TRP A 495 -11.72 -4.01 9.39
N TRP A 496 -12.03 -4.90 10.35
CA TRP A 496 -11.73 -4.66 11.76
C TRP A 496 -10.21 -4.61 12.03
N ALA A 497 -9.46 -5.63 11.61
CA ALA A 497 -8.01 -5.74 11.87
C ALA A 497 -7.20 -4.61 11.21
N ARG A 498 -7.55 -4.22 9.97
CA ARG A 498 -6.87 -3.15 9.22
C ARG A 498 -7.36 -1.74 9.53
N GLY A 499 -8.43 -1.61 10.31
CA GLY A 499 -9.02 -0.31 10.63
C GLY A 499 -9.76 0.34 9.46
N HIS A 500 -10.28 -0.45 8.51
CA HIS A 500 -11.08 0.05 7.38
C HIS A 500 -12.57 0.25 7.76
N TYR A 501 -12.84 0.83 8.94
CA TYR A 501 -14.20 0.84 9.51
C TYR A 501 -15.18 1.65 8.67
N ARG A 502 -14.81 2.90 8.31
CA ARG A 502 -15.66 3.79 7.52
C ARG A 502 -15.99 3.20 6.15
N GLU A 503 -14.97 2.66 5.47
CA GLU A 503 -15.16 2.01 4.18
C GLU A 503 -16.13 0.82 4.29
N GLY A 504 -15.87 -0.10 5.22
CA GLY A 504 -16.71 -1.28 5.39
C GLY A 504 -18.14 -0.93 5.81
N TYR A 505 -18.31 0.09 6.65
CA TYR A 505 -19.62 0.57 7.07
C TYR A 505 -20.41 1.19 5.91
N GLU A 506 -19.80 2.12 5.16
CA GLU A 506 -20.47 2.80 4.04
C GLU A 506 -20.87 1.81 2.94
N ARG A 507 -19.98 0.88 2.59
CA ARG A 507 -20.24 -0.16 1.58
C ARG A 507 -21.33 -1.13 2.02
N SER A 508 -21.25 -1.64 3.26
CA SER A 508 -22.27 -2.53 3.82
C SER A 508 -23.64 -1.84 3.88
N ARG A 509 -23.70 -0.60 4.36
CA ARG A 509 -24.95 0.18 4.46
C ARG A 509 -25.56 0.44 3.08
N LYS A 510 -24.74 0.78 2.08
CA LYS A 510 -25.21 0.97 0.70
C LYS A 510 -25.87 -0.29 0.15
N LEU A 511 -25.23 -1.44 0.32
CA LEU A 511 -25.77 -2.73 -0.12
C LEU A 511 -27.06 -3.11 0.62
N LEU A 512 -27.09 -2.93 1.94
CA LEU A 512 -28.26 -3.20 2.79
C LEU A 512 -29.48 -2.32 2.45
N SER A 513 -29.26 -1.16 1.82
CA SER A 513 -30.32 -0.23 1.42
C SER A 513 -31.01 -0.59 0.09
N LEU A 514 -30.45 -1.51 -0.70
CA LEU A 514 -31.04 -1.93 -1.99
C LEU A 514 -32.35 -2.70 -1.76
N VAL A 515 -33.34 -2.51 -2.64
CA VAL A 515 -34.71 -3.07 -2.47
C VAL A 515 -34.69 -4.60 -2.35
N ASP A 516 -34.01 -5.28 -3.26
CA ASP A 516 -33.91 -6.75 -3.25
C ASP A 516 -32.99 -7.29 -2.13
N ALA A 517 -32.20 -6.42 -1.50
CA ALA A 517 -31.41 -6.76 -0.33
C ALA A 517 -32.24 -6.79 0.96
N GLN A 518 -33.51 -6.34 0.94
CA GLN A 518 -34.40 -6.32 2.13
C GLN A 518 -34.95 -7.71 2.51
N VAL A 519 -34.73 -8.73 1.68
CA VAL A 519 -35.12 -10.11 2.01
C VAL A 519 -34.36 -10.58 3.24
N ARG A 520 -35.09 -11.11 4.23
CA ARG A 520 -34.57 -11.54 5.54
C ARG A 520 -33.84 -12.88 5.43
N THR A 521 -32.61 -12.85 4.92
CA THR A 521 -31.75 -14.03 4.71
C THR A 521 -30.57 -14.05 5.69
N ALA A 522 -29.92 -15.21 5.85
CA ALA A 522 -28.69 -15.34 6.65
C ALA A 522 -27.56 -14.44 6.11
N VAL A 523 -27.49 -14.26 4.79
CA VAL A 523 -26.55 -13.35 4.13
C VAL A 523 -26.79 -11.90 4.58
N ARG A 524 -28.06 -11.46 4.64
CA ARG A 524 -28.41 -10.13 5.15
C ARG A 524 -28.05 -9.99 6.62
N ALA A 525 -28.38 -10.98 7.47
CA ALA A 525 -28.06 -10.96 8.89
C ALA A 525 -26.55 -10.79 9.13
N LYS A 526 -25.72 -11.55 8.42
CA LYS A 526 -24.26 -11.44 8.48
C LYS A 526 -23.72 -10.07 8.05
N ALA A 527 -24.29 -9.47 7.00
CA ALA A 527 -23.93 -8.13 6.57
C ALA A 527 -24.39 -7.06 7.57
N LEU A 528 -25.56 -7.22 8.20
CA LEU A 528 -26.04 -6.37 9.30
C LEU A 528 -25.12 -6.46 10.51
N ALA A 529 -24.69 -7.65 10.93
CA ALA A 529 -23.72 -7.84 11.99
C ALA A 529 -22.40 -7.13 11.69
N THR A 530 -21.94 -7.20 10.44
CA THR A 530 -20.75 -6.47 9.97
C THR A 530 -20.96 -4.96 10.07
N ALA A 531 -22.06 -4.44 9.54
CA ALA A 531 -22.36 -3.01 9.62
C ALA A 531 -22.53 -2.52 11.06
N ALA A 532 -23.16 -3.30 11.95
CA ALA A 532 -23.34 -2.97 13.36
C ALA A 532 -21.99 -2.89 14.10
N LEU A 533 -21.09 -3.86 13.88
CA LEU A 533 -19.75 -3.85 14.45
C LEU A 533 -18.96 -2.60 14.02
N LEU A 534 -19.01 -2.25 12.73
CA LEU A 534 -18.28 -1.10 12.20
C LEU A 534 -18.90 0.23 12.64
N ALA A 535 -20.24 0.33 12.72
CA ALA A 535 -20.94 1.48 13.28
C ALA A 535 -20.53 1.73 14.74
N ARG A 536 -20.46 0.66 15.54
CA ARG A 536 -20.00 0.72 16.94
C ARG A 536 -18.57 1.26 17.04
N ARG A 537 -17.67 0.83 16.16
CA ARG A 537 -16.27 1.32 16.10
C ARG A 537 -16.17 2.80 15.70
N LEU A 538 -17.12 3.27 14.89
CA LEU A 538 -17.29 4.68 14.51
C LEU A 538 -18.09 5.48 15.56
N ASN A 539 -18.42 4.88 16.70
CA ASN A 539 -19.24 5.46 17.78
C ASN A 539 -20.65 5.92 17.34
N ASP A 540 -21.18 5.34 16.27
CA ASP A 540 -22.58 5.45 15.89
C ASP A 540 -23.39 4.37 16.63
N VAL A 541 -23.58 4.60 17.93
CA VAL A 541 -24.20 3.65 18.86
C VAL A 541 -25.67 3.39 18.51
N GLU A 542 -26.37 4.40 17.98
CA GLU A 542 -27.76 4.28 17.54
C GLU A 542 -27.88 3.38 16.31
N ALA A 543 -27.06 3.61 15.27
CA ALA A 543 -27.04 2.73 14.11
C ALA A 543 -26.59 1.31 14.49
N ALA A 544 -25.57 1.17 15.35
CA ALA A 544 -25.11 -0.13 15.83
C ALA A 544 -26.22 -0.93 16.52
N ARG A 545 -27.02 -0.27 17.37
CA ARG A 545 -28.18 -0.89 18.03
C ARG A 545 -29.24 -1.31 17.03
N SER A 546 -29.68 -0.39 16.16
CA SER A 546 -30.73 -0.67 15.19
C SER A 546 -30.36 -1.82 14.24
N LEU A 547 -29.12 -1.82 13.73
CA LEU A 547 -28.63 -2.87 12.83
C LEU A 547 -28.46 -4.21 13.57
N GLY A 548 -27.99 -4.19 14.81
CA GLY A 548 -27.84 -5.38 15.65
C GLY A 548 -29.18 -6.01 16.04
N GLU A 549 -30.19 -5.20 16.36
CA GLU A 549 -31.55 -5.67 16.69
C GLU A 549 -32.23 -6.28 15.46
N GLU A 550 -32.07 -5.68 14.27
CA GLU A 550 -32.55 -6.27 13.02
C GLU A 550 -31.85 -7.60 12.72
N CYS A 551 -30.53 -7.67 12.89
CA CYS A 551 -29.75 -8.89 12.75
C CYS A 551 -30.28 -10.00 13.68
N LEU A 552 -30.38 -9.72 14.98
CA LEU A 552 -30.88 -10.67 15.98
C LEU A 552 -32.29 -11.17 15.64
N SER A 553 -33.16 -10.29 15.16
CA SER A 553 -34.51 -10.64 14.75
C SER A 553 -34.50 -11.62 13.57
N ILE A 554 -33.63 -11.41 12.57
CA ILE A 554 -33.50 -12.32 11.42
C ILE A 554 -32.91 -13.66 11.86
N GLU A 555 -31.84 -13.68 12.66
CA GLU A 555 -31.21 -14.92 13.10
C GLU A 555 -32.17 -15.80 13.93
N ARG A 556 -33.00 -15.18 14.78
CA ARG A 556 -34.06 -15.88 15.52
C ARG A 556 -35.15 -16.46 14.61
N GLU A 557 -35.57 -15.73 13.57
CA GLU A 557 -36.55 -16.23 12.60
C GLU A 557 -36.01 -17.41 11.78
N LEU A 558 -34.73 -17.37 11.44
CA LEU A 558 -34.05 -18.45 10.71
C LEU A 558 -33.69 -19.64 11.60
N GLY A 559 -33.78 -19.49 12.93
CA GLY A 559 -33.37 -20.50 13.89
C GLY A 559 -31.86 -20.68 14.01
N ASP A 560 -31.06 -19.70 13.55
CA ASP A 560 -29.61 -19.71 13.73
C ASP A 560 -29.24 -19.24 15.14
N LEU A 561 -29.07 -20.21 16.04
CA LEU A 561 -28.72 -19.96 17.43
C LEU A 561 -27.29 -19.40 17.57
N SER A 562 -26.37 -19.71 16.65
CA SER A 562 -24.99 -19.19 16.71
C SER A 562 -24.97 -17.72 16.28
N GLY A 563 -25.64 -17.39 15.17
CA GLY A 563 -25.86 -16.02 14.72
C GLY A 563 -26.57 -15.16 15.77
N ALA A 564 -27.64 -15.68 16.38
CA ALA A 564 -28.35 -14.99 17.46
C ALA A 564 -27.45 -14.70 18.67
N ALA A 565 -26.62 -15.67 19.09
CA ALA A 565 -25.67 -15.48 20.18
C ALA A 565 -24.56 -14.47 19.82
N ALA A 566 -24.18 -14.34 18.54
CA ALA A 566 -23.28 -13.30 18.05
C ALA A 566 -23.91 -11.92 18.14
N ALA A 567 -25.11 -11.76 17.58
CA ALA A 567 -25.83 -10.50 17.63
C ALA A 567 -26.12 -10.03 19.06
N LEU A 568 -26.52 -10.93 19.97
CA LEU A 568 -26.69 -10.63 21.40
C LEU A 568 -25.40 -10.15 22.07
N SER A 569 -24.26 -10.75 21.73
CA SER A 569 -22.96 -10.35 22.29
C SER A 569 -22.58 -8.94 21.87
N ASP A 570 -22.78 -8.60 20.59
CA ASP A 570 -22.52 -7.25 20.07
C ASP A 570 -23.48 -6.22 20.66
N LEU A 571 -24.78 -6.55 20.72
CA LEU A 571 -25.81 -5.71 21.35
C LEU A 571 -25.54 -5.46 22.84
N ALA A 572 -25.03 -6.45 23.56
CA ALA A 572 -24.66 -6.28 24.97
C ALA A 572 -23.51 -5.29 25.17
N VAL A 573 -22.58 -5.17 24.21
CA VAL A 573 -21.55 -4.12 24.25
C VAL A 573 -22.19 -2.76 23.97
N VAL A 574 -23.05 -2.67 22.97
CA VAL A 574 -23.78 -1.43 22.62
C VAL A 574 -24.65 -0.92 23.78
N ALA A 575 -25.39 -1.80 24.46
CA ALA A 575 -26.18 -1.44 25.65
C ALA A 575 -25.29 -0.92 26.79
N GLY A 576 -24.12 -1.54 27.00
CA GLY A 576 -23.12 -1.06 27.95
C GLY A 576 -22.63 0.37 27.63
N MET A 577 -22.38 0.68 26.35
CA MET A 577 -22.02 2.04 25.89
C MET A 577 -23.14 3.06 26.17
N GLN A 578 -24.40 2.64 26.10
CA GLN A 578 -25.57 3.47 26.43
C GLN A 578 -25.88 3.52 27.93
N SER A 579 -25.04 2.91 28.78
CA SER A 579 -25.29 2.76 30.22
C SER A 579 -26.56 1.96 30.58
N ASP A 580 -27.09 1.16 29.66
CA ASP A 580 -28.21 0.24 29.88
C ASP A 580 -27.69 -1.12 30.38
N GLN A 581 -27.18 -1.13 31.61
CA GLN A 581 -26.60 -2.31 32.24
C GLN A 581 -27.58 -3.50 32.39
N PRO A 582 -28.87 -3.30 32.72
CA PRO A 582 -29.83 -4.40 32.76
C PRO A 582 -29.97 -5.14 31.43
N ALA A 583 -30.11 -4.41 30.31
CA ALA A 583 -30.19 -5.03 28.99
C ALA A 583 -28.87 -5.71 28.60
N ALA A 584 -27.74 -5.06 28.87
CA ALA A 584 -26.41 -5.60 28.58
C ALA A 584 -26.15 -6.94 29.28
N ASN A 585 -26.52 -7.05 30.56
CA ASN A 585 -26.36 -8.28 31.34
C ASN A 585 -27.28 -9.40 30.84
N ALA A 586 -28.56 -9.09 30.59
CA ALA A 586 -29.52 -10.07 30.08
C ALA A 586 -29.07 -10.67 28.73
N TRP A 587 -28.63 -9.83 27.79
CA TRP A 587 -28.15 -10.29 26.48
C TRP A 587 -26.84 -11.08 26.57
N ARG A 588 -25.91 -10.71 27.46
CA ARG A 588 -24.69 -11.52 27.69
C ARG A 588 -24.99 -12.89 28.27
N GLU A 589 -25.87 -12.97 29.26
CA GLU A 589 -26.27 -14.25 29.87
C GLU A 589 -26.92 -15.17 28.84
N GLU A 590 -27.87 -14.63 28.06
CA GLU A 590 -28.52 -15.38 26.98
C GLU A 590 -27.49 -15.88 25.95
N ALA A 591 -26.58 -15.01 25.49
CA ALA A 591 -25.52 -15.39 24.54
C ALA A 591 -24.61 -16.52 25.08
N LEU A 592 -24.24 -16.44 26.37
CA LEU A 592 -23.38 -17.45 27.01
C LEU A 592 -24.09 -18.79 27.13
N ILE A 593 -25.37 -18.79 27.50
CA ILE A 593 -26.20 -20.01 27.57
C ILE A 593 -26.30 -20.66 26.19
N LEU A 594 -26.57 -19.87 25.14
CA LEU A 594 -26.65 -20.37 23.77
C LEU A 594 -25.32 -20.99 23.32
N ARG A 595 -24.19 -20.30 23.49
CA ARG A 595 -22.87 -20.82 23.08
C ARG A 595 -22.46 -22.09 23.82
N ARG A 596 -22.76 -22.18 25.12
CA ARG A 596 -22.53 -23.41 25.91
C ARG A 596 -23.41 -24.57 25.44
N THR A 597 -24.68 -24.30 25.14
CA THR A 597 -25.61 -25.31 24.63
C THR A 597 -25.19 -25.83 23.25
N LEU A 598 -24.66 -24.96 22.39
CA LEU A 598 -24.15 -25.32 21.07
C LEU A 598 -22.77 -25.99 21.11
N GLY A 599 -22.05 -25.91 22.22
CA GLY A 599 -20.66 -26.38 22.31
C GLY A 599 -19.69 -25.57 21.45
N ASP A 600 -20.04 -24.33 21.08
CA ASP A 600 -19.20 -23.47 20.24
C ASP A 600 -18.07 -22.85 21.07
N ARG A 601 -16.97 -23.59 21.18
CA ARG A 601 -15.81 -23.22 21.99
C ARG A 601 -15.07 -22.00 21.44
N HIS A 602 -15.10 -21.76 20.13
CA HIS A 602 -14.46 -20.59 19.53
C HIS A 602 -15.24 -19.32 19.87
N ALA A 603 -16.55 -19.38 19.70
CA ALA A 603 -17.48 -18.32 20.10
C ALA A 603 -17.41 -18.06 21.63
N LEU A 604 -17.24 -19.10 22.44
CA LEU A 604 -17.16 -18.99 23.89
C LEU A 604 -15.97 -18.11 24.33
N ALA A 605 -14.79 -18.27 23.72
CA ALA A 605 -13.59 -17.49 24.05
C ALA A 605 -13.84 -15.96 23.94
N SER A 606 -14.48 -15.53 22.85
CA SER A 606 -14.82 -14.10 22.66
C SER A 606 -15.83 -13.59 23.69
N SER A 607 -16.80 -14.42 24.06
CA SER A 607 -17.81 -14.05 25.06
C SER A 607 -17.22 -13.95 26.47
N LEU A 608 -16.30 -14.85 26.81
CA LEU A 608 -15.56 -14.82 28.07
C LEU A 608 -14.69 -13.56 28.17
N ASN A 609 -13.97 -13.20 27.10
CA ASN A 609 -13.21 -11.94 27.04
C ASN A 609 -14.13 -10.72 27.26
N ASN A 610 -15.24 -10.65 26.54
CA ASN A 610 -16.18 -9.53 26.67
C ASN A 610 -16.88 -9.48 28.03
N TRP A 611 -17.04 -10.62 28.70
CA TRP A 611 -17.56 -10.69 30.07
C TRP A 611 -16.48 -10.26 31.09
N GLY A 612 -15.24 -10.69 30.89
CA GLY A 612 -14.08 -10.25 31.68
C GLY A 612 -13.96 -8.73 31.74
N GLU A 613 -14.13 -8.05 30.60
CA GLU A 613 -14.10 -6.58 30.52
C GLU A 613 -15.17 -5.91 31.39
N VAL A 614 -16.37 -6.46 31.43
CA VAL A 614 -17.45 -5.94 32.28
C VAL A 614 -17.15 -6.14 33.75
N VAL A 615 -16.68 -7.34 34.11
CA VAL A 615 -16.30 -7.67 35.48
C VAL A 615 -15.13 -6.80 35.96
N ARG A 616 -14.18 -6.50 35.06
CA ARG A 616 -13.09 -5.54 35.29
C ARG A 616 -13.61 -4.14 35.55
N LEU A 617 -14.56 -3.65 34.74
CA LEU A 617 -15.22 -2.35 34.93
C LEU A 617 -15.98 -2.25 36.26
N GLN A 618 -16.52 -3.37 36.75
CA GLN A 618 -17.15 -3.45 38.08
C GLN A 618 -16.15 -3.48 39.23
N GLY A 619 -14.84 -3.57 38.94
CA GLY A 619 -13.76 -3.56 39.91
C GLY A 619 -13.33 -4.95 40.40
N ASP A 620 -13.99 -6.03 40.00
CA ASP A 620 -13.63 -7.40 40.38
C ASP A 620 -12.53 -7.96 39.47
N CYS A 621 -11.32 -7.43 39.65
CA CYS A 621 -10.18 -7.77 38.79
C CYS A 621 -9.77 -9.25 38.91
N THR A 622 -10.02 -9.90 40.06
CA THR A 622 -9.69 -11.32 40.25
C THR A 622 -10.55 -12.20 39.36
N ARG A 623 -11.87 -12.02 39.42
CA ARG A 623 -12.78 -12.79 38.55
C ARG A 623 -12.58 -12.46 37.08
N ALA A 624 -12.24 -11.21 36.75
CA ALA A 624 -11.89 -10.84 35.37
C ALA A 624 -10.68 -11.63 34.86
N ILE A 625 -9.62 -11.76 35.66
CA ILE A 625 -8.43 -12.57 35.32
C ILE A 625 -8.82 -14.03 35.07
N ASP A 626 -9.64 -14.66 35.92
CA ASP A 626 -10.08 -16.05 35.72
C ASP A 626 -10.77 -16.24 34.35
N LEU A 627 -11.62 -15.28 33.96
CA LEU A 627 -12.33 -15.29 32.68
C LEU A 627 -11.37 -15.09 31.49
N TYR A 628 -10.39 -14.20 31.63
CA TYR A 628 -9.36 -14.01 30.61
C TYR A 628 -8.46 -15.23 30.49
N GLU A 629 -8.09 -15.90 31.58
CA GLU A 629 -7.27 -17.12 31.53
C GLU A 629 -8.00 -18.27 30.83
N GLU A 630 -9.31 -18.42 31.06
CA GLU A 630 -10.14 -19.38 30.32
C GLU A 630 -10.22 -19.03 28.83
N ALA A 631 -10.46 -17.76 28.48
CA ALA A 631 -10.50 -17.29 27.10
C ALA A 631 -9.14 -17.47 26.39
N LEU A 632 -8.03 -17.17 27.08
CA LEU A 632 -6.67 -17.30 26.57
C LEU A 632 -6.32 -18.76 26.27
N ALA A 633 -6.72 -19.69 27.15
CA ALA A 633 -6.52 -21.12 26.92
C ALA A 633 -7.22 -21.58 25.64
N LEU A 634 -8.46 -21.14 25.41
CA LEU A 634 -9.22 -21.44 24.20
C LEU A 634 -8.56 -20.83 22.95
N TYR A 635 -8.19 -19.55 22.98
CA TYR A 635 -7.56 -18.92 21.82
C TYR A 635 -6.19 -19.54 21.48
N ARG A 636 -5.42 -19.97 22.49
CA ARG A 636 -4.17 -20.73 22.29
C ARG A 636 -4.41 -22.10 21.67
N GLU A 637 -5.47 -22.81 22.09
CA GLU A 637 -5.87 -24.09 21.47
C GLU A 637 -6.17 -23.94 19.98
N PHE A 638 -6.82 -22.85 19.57
CA PHE A 638 -7.17 -22.58 18.18
C PHE A 638 -6.05 -21.87 17.37
N GLY A 639 -4.99 -21.42 18.04
CA GLY A 639 -3.95 -20.61 17.41
C GLY A 639 -4.43 -19.24 16.94
N ASN A 640 -5.50 -18.69 17.53
CA ASN A 640 -6.05 -17.39 17.14
C ASN A 640 -5.18 -16.26 17.72
N THR A 641 -4.19 -15.81 16.96
CA THR A 641 -3.19 -14.83 17.41
C THR A 641 -3.81 -13.48 17.77
N GLY A 642 -4.82 -13.02 17.03
CA GLY A 642 -5.54 -11.78 17.34
C GLY A 642 -6.34 -11.87 18.65
N GLY A 643 -6.99 -13.00 18.88
CA GLY A 643 -7.72 -13.28 20.13
C GLY A 643 -6.78 -13.40 21.33
N ILE A 644 -5.63 -14.06 21.16
CA ILE A 644 -4.57 -14.11 22.18
C ILE A 644 -4.12 -12.69 22.54
N ALA A 645 -3.77 -11.88 21.55
CA ALA A 645 -3.31 -10.51 21.76
C ALA A 645 -4.35 -9.66 22.51
N LEU A 646 -5.63 -9.77 22.13
CA LEU A 646 -6.73 -9.05 22.78
C LEU A 646 -6.89 -9.41 24.25
N VAL A 647 -6.88 -10.71 24.56
CA VAL A 647 -7.04 -11.19 25.93
C VAL A 647 -5.84 -10.81 26.79
N LEU A 648 -4.61 -10.89 26.26
CA LEU A 648 -3.40 -10.45 26.96
C LEU A 648 -3.45 -8.95 27.28
N HIS A 649 -3.92 -8.12 26.34
CA HIS A 649 -4.11 -6.69 26.56
C HIS A 649 -5.11 -6.42 27.70
N ASN A 650 -6.30 -7.02 27.61
CA ASN A 650 -7.37 -6.84 28.62
C ASN A 650 -6.94 -7.34 30.01
N MET A 651 -6.28 -8.49 30.06
CA MET A 651 -5.71 -9.05 31.30
C MET A 651 -4.61 -8.16 31.85
N GLY A 652 -3.80 -7.51 30.99
CA GLY A 652 -2.79 -6.53 31.37
C GLY A 652 -3.38 -5.39 32.22
N HIS A 653 -4.56 -4.89 31.87
CA HIS A 653 -5.29 -3.89 32.65
C HIS A 653 -5.79 -4.41 34.01
N ALA A 654 -6.34 -5.63 34.07
CA ALA A 654 -6.82 -6.22 35.32
C ALA A 654 -5.66 -6.50 36.31
N VAL A 655 -4.53 -6.99 35.81
CA VAL A 655 -3.30 -7.23 36.59
C VAL A 655 -2.69 -5.90 37.06
N GLN A 656 -2.74 -4.86 36.23
CA GLN A 656 -2.30 -3.52 36.59
C GLN A 656 -3.12 -2.96 37.76
N ALA A 657 -4.44 -3.17 37.79
CA ALA A 657 -5.31 -2.75 38.90
C ALA A 657 -4.96 -3.47 40.22
N GLN A 658 -4.42 -4.69 40.15
CA GLN A 658 -3.88 -5.43 41.30
C GLN A 658 -2.46 -5.01 41.70
N ARG A 659 -1.86 -4.04 41.00
CA ARG A 659 -0.50 -3.52 41.21
C ARG A 659 0.63 -4.52 40.93
N ASP A 660 0.39 -5.55 40.13
CA ASP A 660 1.44 -6.44 39.61
C ASP A 660 2.01 -5.88 38.30
N TRP A 661 2.87 -4.87 38.45
CA TRP A 661 3.43 -4.09 37.35
C TRP A 661 4.29 -4.92 36.39
N ARG A 662 5.00 -5.92 36.92
CA ARG A 662 5.87 -6.79 36.11
C ARG A 662 5.02 -7.67 35.20
N ARG A 663 4.03 -8.38 35.75
CA ARG A 663 3.15 -9.23 34.96
C ARG A 663 2.38 -8.40 33.93
N SER A 664 1.87 -7.22 34.32
CA SER A 664 1.18 -6.30 33.40
C SER A 664 2.06 -5.90 32.21
N GLY A 665 3.31 -5.49 32.44
CA GLY A 665 4.21 -5.11 31.36
C GLY A 665 4.56 -6.27 30.41
N CYS A 666 4.77 -7.49 30.93
CA CYS A 666 4.97 -8.67 30.08
C CYS A 666 3.76 -8.94 29.18
N LEU A 667 2.54 -8.84 29.73
CA LEU A 667 1.30 -9.06 29.00
C LEU A 667 1.10 -8.04 27.87
N PHE A 668 1.31 -6.75 28.15
CA PHE A 668 1.25 -5.72 27.11
C PHE A 668 2.35 -5.87 26.06
N SER A 669 3.56 -6.29 26.45
CA SER A 669 4.68 -6.53 25.51
C SER A 669 4.39 -7.68 24.54
N GLU A 670 3.88 -8.80 25.06
CA GLU A 670 3.47 -9.96 24.26
C GLU A 670 2.32 -9.59 23.31
N SER A 671 1.29 -8.91 23.83
CA SER A 671 0.15 -8.42 23.04
C SER A 671 0.59 -7.47 21.91
N LEU A 672 1.44 -6.48 22.22
CA LEU A 672 1.97 -5.53 21.25
C LEU A 672 2.74 -6.23 20.12
N THR A 673 3.52 -7.25 20.47
CA THR A 673 4.30 -8.02 19.49
C THR A 673 3.39 -8.82 18.56
N LEU A 674 2.34 -9.45 19.08
CA LEU A 674 1.36 -10.17 18.25
C LEU A 674 0.59 -9.22 17.34
N TYR A 675 0.16 -8.06 17.84
CA TYR A 675 -0.53 -7.07 17.02
C TYR A 675 0.36 -6.43 15.95
N GLU A 676 1.66 -6.22 16.23
CA GLU A 676 2.62 -5.77 15.22
C GLU A 676 2.79 -6.81 14.10
N GLN A 677 2.98 -8.09 14.45
CA GLN A 677 3.09 -9.18 13.45
C GLN A 677 1.88 -9.28 12.55
N MET A 678 0.70 -8.95 13.07
CA MET A 678 -0.55 -8.93 12.32
C MET A 678 -0.80 -7.61 11.60
N ASP A 679 0.02 -6.60 11.83
CA ASP A 679 -0.23 -5.19 11.49
C ASP A 679 -1.66 -4.73 11.85
N HIS A 680 -2.08 -5.08 13.07
CA HIS A 680 -3.39 -4.76 13.63
C HIS A 680 -3.36 -3.37 14.28
N LYS A 681 -3.88 -2.37 13.56
CA LYS A 681 -3.70 -0.96 13.92
C LYS A 681 -4.32 -0.58 15.28
N GLU A 682 -5.54 -1.03 15.55
CA GLU A 682 -6.26 -0.75 16.80
C GLU A 682 -5.56 -1.38 18.00
N GLY A 683 -5.23 -2.68 17.93
CA GLY A 683 -4.53 -3.39 18.99
C GLY A 683 -3.17 -2.79 19.38
N ILE A 684 -2.40 -2.28 18.41
CA ILE A 684 -1.16 -1.53 18.69
C ILE A 684 -1.47 -0.28 19.51
N ALA A 685 -2.46 0.51 19.10
CA ALA A 685 -2.85 1.73 19.79
C ALA A 685 -3.37 1.46 21.21
N MET A 686 -4.16 0.41 21.40
CA MET A 686 -4.65 -0.07 22.69
C MET A 686 -3.48 -0.44 23.63
N CYS A 687 -2.50 -1.21 23.14
CA CYS A 687 -1.34 -1.60 23.94
C CYS A 687 -0.50 -0.40 24.40
N LEU A 688 -0.31 0.61 23.55
CA LEU A 688 0.39 1.85 23.94
C LEU A 688 -0.34 2.60 25.07
N ALA A 689 -1.68 2.63 25.06
CA ALA A 689 -2.47 3.21 26.15
C ALA A 689 -2.35 2.40 27.45
N GLY A 690 -2.33 1.06 27.35
CA GLY A 690 -2.06 0.17 28.48
C GLY A 690 -0.69 0.43 29.12
N LEU A 691 0.36 0.50 28.29
CA LEU A 691 1.73 0.80 28.73
C LEU A 691 1.86 2.19 29.36
N ALA A 692 1.07 3.17 28.94
CA ALA A 692 1.04 4.47 29.60
C ALA A 692 0.55 4.39 31.05
N GLY A 693 -0.41 3.50 31.34
CA GLY A 693 -0.85 3.22 32.70
C GLY A 693 0.26 2.63 33.57
N LEU A 694 1.09 1.75 33.00
CA LEU A 694 2.29 1.22 33.66
C LEU A 694 3.33 2.31 33.95
N ALA A 695 3.56 3.22 32.99
CA ALA A 695 4.46 4.37 33.19
C ALA A 695 3.96 5.29 34.32
N LEU A 696 2.64 5.52 34.41
CA LEU A 696 2.04 6.29 35.50
C LEU A 696 2.25 5.66 36.87
N ALA A 697 2.08 4.33 36.97
CA ALA A 697 2.29 3.61 38.22
C ALA A 697 3.74 3.71 38.75
N ARG A 698 4.68 4.00 37.84
CA ARG A 698 6.11 4.19 38.14
C ARG A 698 6.53 5.66 38.30
N ASP A 699 5.57 6.58 38.28
CA ASP A 699 5.81 8.04 38.32
C ASP A 699 6.59 8.59 37.10
N GLU A 700 6.62 7.85 35.99
CA GLU A 700 7.28 8.25 34.73
C GLU A 700 6.32 9.08 33.86
N LEU A 701 5.92 10.25 34.39
CA LEU A 701 4.82 11.07 33.84
C LEU A 701 5.02 11.50 32.37
N LEU A 702 6.26 11.83 31.97
CA LEU A 702 6.56 12.24 30.59
C LEU A 702 6.40 11.08 29.61
N GLN A 703 6.84 9.88 30.01
CA GLN A 703 6.71 8.68 29.19
C GLN A 703 5.24 8.28 29.04
N ALA A 704 4.45 8.40 30.11
CA ALA A 704 3.00 8.17 30.04
C ALA A 704 2.30 9.15 29.08
N ALA A 705 2.60 10.45 29.16
CA ALA A 705 2.06 11.46 28.24
C ALA A 705 2.46 11.19 26.78
N TYR A 706 3.70 10.76 26.55
CA TYR A 706 4.21 10.38 25.24
C TYR A 706 3.50 9.15 24.66
N LEU A 707 3.36 8.07 25.43
CA LEU A 707 2.68 6.84 24.99
C LEU A 707 1.19 7.08 24.71
N LEU A 708 0.51 7.90 25.53
CA LEU A 708 -0.88 8.29 25.27
C LEU A 708 -1.02 9.15 24.02
N GLY A 709 -0.10 10.08 23.78
CA GLY A 709 -0.07 10.84 22.53
C GLY A 709 0.09 9.95 21.30
N ALA A 710 0.97 8.95 21.36
CA ALA A 710 1.14 7.98 20.28
C ALA A 710 -0.12 7.10 20.08
N SER A 711 -0.72 6.61 21.17
CA SER A 711 -1.99 5.86 21.13
C SER A 711 -3.13 6.66 20.51
N GLU A 712 -3.27 7.94 20.89
CA GLU A 712 -4.31 8.83 20.36
C GLU A 712 -4.12 9.07 18.86
N ALA A 713 -2.89 9.38 18.42
CA ALA A 713 -2.59 9.58 17.01
C ALA A 713 -2.90 8.33 16.16
N LEU A 714 -2.65 7.13 16.69
CA LEU A 714 -2.97 5.88 15.99
C LEU A 714 -4.48 5.62 15.93
N HIS A 715 -5.23 5.85 17.03
CA HIS A 715 -6.70 5.70 17.02
C HIS A 715 -7.37 6.71 16.09
N GLU A 716 -6.94 7.98 16.13
CA GLU A 716 -7.36 9.01 15.18
C GLU A 716 -7.05 8.58 13.74
N LYS A 717 -5.85 8.05 13.49
CA LYS A 717 -5.46 7.54 12.17
C LYS A 717 -6.32 6.35 11.68
N ILE A 718 -7.09 5.67 12.50
CA ILE A 718 -7.99 4.63 11.99
C ILE A 718 -9.46 5.03 12.10
N GLY A 719 -9.75 6.21 12.66
CA GLY A 719 -11.11 6.62 13.00
C GLY A 719 -11.78 5.66 13.98
N ALA A 720 -11.00 4.97 14.82
CA ALA A 720 -11.51 4.08 15.85
C ALA A 720 -11.82 4.86 17.12
N HIS A 721 -12.94 4.51 17.74
CA HIS A 721 -13.19 4.81 19.13
C HIS A 721 -12.72 3.67 20.02
N MET A 722 -12.06 4.01 21.13
CA MET A 722 -11.68 3.07 22.17
C MET A 722 -12.92 2.42 22.79
N GLU A 723 -12.78 1.17 23.23
CA GLU A 723 -13.82 0.52 24.04
C GLU A 723 -14.05 1.33 25.33
N PRO A 724 -15.28 1.32 25.91
CA PRO A 724 -15.61 2.15 27.08
C PRO A 724 -14.65 1.97 28.25
N ALA A 725 -14.16 0.75 28.47
CA ALA A 725 -13.27 0.44 29.57
C ALA A 725 -11.87 1.04 29.38
N ASP A 726 -11.38 1.07 28.13
CA ASP A 726 -10.09 1.64 27.78
C ASP A 726 -10.17 3.16 27.71
N LEU A 727 -11.31 3.70 27.24
CA LEU A 727 -11.59 5.13 27.28
C LEU A 727 -11.62 5.64 28.72
N ALA A 728 -12.31 4.96 29.63
CA ALA A 728 -12.35 5.31 31.05
C ALA A 728 -10.95 5.28 31.69
N ALA A 729 -10.14 4.25 31.37
CA ALA A 729 -8.75 4.18 31.82
C ALA A 729 -7.92 5.34 31.28
N ARG A 730 -8.04 5.65 29.99
CA ARG A 730 -7.36 6.79 29.35
C ARG A 730 -7.74 8.12 29.99
N GLU A 731 -9.02 8.38 30.18
CA GLU A 731 -9.50 9.62 30.79
C GLU A 731 -8.95 9.80 32.20
N HIS A 732 -8.91 8.71 32.98
CA HIS A 732 -8.27 8.70 34.29
C HIS A 732 -6.77 9.05 34.20
N TYR A 733 -6.04 8.44 33.25
CA TYR A 733 -4.62 8.70 33.05
C TYR A 733 -4.34 10.15 32.64
N VAL A 734 -5.13 10.71 31.71
CA VAL A 734 -5.00 12.10 31.26
C VAL A 734 -5.29 13.08 32.39
N ALA A 735 -6.35 12.85 33.17
CA ALA A 735 -6.67 13.68 34.33
C ALA A 735 -5.53 13.67 35.36
N PHE A 736 -4.95 12.50 35.62
CA PHE A 736 -3.81 12.35 36.52
C PHE A 736 -2.57 13.10 36.02
N LEU A 737 -2.25 13.03 34.72
CA LEU A 737 -1.13 13.74 34.11
C LEU A 737 -1.29 15.25 34.19
N ARG A 738 -2.46 15.78 33.82
CA ARG A 738 -2.73 17.23 33.87
C ARG A 738 -2.70 17.80 35.28
N ALA A 739 -3.00 16.98 36.29
CA ALA A 739 -2.90 17.39 37.68
C ALA A 739 -1.44 17.50 38.20
N ARG A 740 -0.48 16.80 37.56
CA ARG A 740 0.90 16.69 38.06
C ARG A 740 1.97 17.29 37.13
N LEU A 741 1.66 17.49 35.86
CA LEU A 741 2.55 18.16 34.89
C LEU A 741 2.05 19.58 34.63
N ALA A 742 3.00 20.52 34.45
CA ALA A 742 2.67 21.83 33.91
C ALA A 742 2.18 21.69 32.45
N GLU A 743 1.17 22.46 32.06
CA GLU A 743 0.52 22.36 30.74
C GLU A 743 1.53 22.36 29.58
N PRO A 744 2.53 23.25 29.49
CA PRO A 744 3.49 23.24 28.37
C PRO A 744 4.30 21.94 28.28
N THR A 745 4.64 21.35 29.43
CA THR A 745 5.40 20.10 29.52
C THR A 745 4.54 18.91 29.12
N PHE A 746 3.29 18.88 29.57
CA PHE A 746 2.31 17.88 29.14
C PHE A 746 2.09 17.95 27.63
N THR A 747 1.80 19.15 27.09
CA THR A 747 1.58 19.35 25.65
C THR A 747 2.80 18.92 24.84
N ALA A 748 4.03 19.29 25.24
CA ALA A 748 5.23 18.92 24.51
C ALA A 748 5.44 17.40 24.43
N ALA A 749 5.31 16.68 25.55
CA ALA A 749 5.44 15.23 25.57
C ALA A 749 4.33 14.54 24.75
N TRP A 750 3.09 15.02 24.88
CA TRP A 750 1.95 14.51 24.13
C TRP A 750 2.10 14.73 22.61
N THR A 751 2.48 15.94 22.19
CA THR A 751 2.74 16.26 20.78
C THR A 751 3.89 15.45 20.22
N HIS A 752 4.95 15.21 21.01
CA HIS A 752 6.05 14.36 20.58
C HIS A 752 5.61 12.91 20.33
N GLY A 753 4.77 12.36 21.22
CA GLY A 753 4.15 11.04 21.01
C GLY A 753 3.25 10.99 19.78
N ARG A 754 2.43 12.02 19.58
CA ARG A 754 1.54 12.14 18.41
C ARG A 754 2.28 12.22 17.07
N ALA A 755 3.53 12.66 17.06
CA ALA A 755 4.31 12.84 15.84
C ALA A 755 4.85 11.52 15.26
N LEU A 756 4.84 10.43 16.04
CA LEU A 756 5.40 9.15 15.63
C LEU A 756 4.49 8.39 14.68
N ASN A 757 5.10 7.64 13.77
CA ASN A 757 4.41 6.56 13.10
C ASN A 757 4.33 5.31 14.01
N ALA A 758 3.52 4.32 13.61
CA ALA A 758 3.30 3.11 14.40
C ALA A 758 4.61 2.35 14.72
N ALA A 759 5.51 2.21 13.74
CA ALA A 759 6.76 1.49 13.93
C ALA A 759 7.70 2.19 14.92
N GLU A 760 7.77 3.52 14.85
CA GLU A 760 8.55 4.34 15.80
C GLU A 760 7.97 4.24 17.21
N ALA A 761 6.64 4.32 17.35
CA ALA A 761 5.96 4.18 18.64
C ALA A 761 6.21 2.81 19.27
N ILE A 762 6.12 1.73 18.49
CA ILE A 762 6.41 0.36 18.94
C ILE A 762 7.87 0.21 19.36
N ALA A 763 8.81 0.68 18.53
CA ALA A 763 10.24 0.61 18.83
C ALA A 763 10.58 1.38 20.12
N SER A 764 10.00 2.57 20.31
CA SER A 764 10.18 3.34 21.53
C SER A 764 9.58 2.64 22.75
N ALA A 765 8.38 2.09 22.63
CA ALA A 765 7.72 1.36 23.73
C ALA A 765 8.51 0.10 24.14
N ARG A 766 9.05 -0.65 23.18
CA ARG A 766 9.92 -1.80 23.45
C ARG A 766 11.22 -1.40 24.11
N HIS A 767 11.86 -0.34 23.61
CA HIS A 767 13.11 0.14 24.21
C HIS A 767 12.90 0.53 25.66
N TRP A 768 11.77 1.19 25.96
CA TRP A 768 11.37 1.51 27.32
C TRP A 768 11.13 0.25 28.17
N LEU A 769 10.37 -0.73 27.68
CA LEU A 769 10.13 -2.01 28.38
C LEU A 769 11.42 -2.79 28.69
N GLN A 770 12.40 -2.76 27.79
CA GLN A 770 13.70 -3.42 27.99
C GLN A 770 14.51 -2.77 29.13
N GLN A 771 14.40 -1.45 29.32
CA GLN A 771 15.05 -0.76 30.43
C GLN A 771 14.44 -1.13 31.80
N LEU A 772 13.29 -1.79 31.82
CA LEU A 772 12.54 -2.12 33.03
C LEU A 772 12.78 -3.54 33.57
N ASP A 773 13.62 -4.37 32.92
CA ASP A 773 13.75 -5.82 33.21
C ASP A 773 12.41 -6.59 33.13
N VAL A 774 11.47 -6.08 32.32
CA VAL A 774 10.14 -6.68 32.08
C VAL A 774 10.05 -7.39 30.71
N ALA A 775 11.11 -7.32 29.90
CA ALA A 775 11.19 -7.91 28.57
C ALA A 775 11.68 -9.37 28.58
#